data_AF-A0A4P7HNW8-F1
#
_entry.id   AF-A0A4P7HNW8-F1
#
_cell.length_a   1.000
_cell.length_b   1.000
_cell.length_c   1.000
_cell.angle_alpha   90.00
_cell.angle_beta   90.00
_cell.angle_gamma   90.00
#
_symmetry.space_group_name_H-M   'P 1'
#
loop_
_entity.id
_entity.type
_entity.pdbx_description
1 polymer ?
#
loop_
_entity_poly.entity_id
_entity_poly.type
_entity_poly.pdbx_seq_one_letter_code
_entity_poly.pdbx_strand_id
1 'polypeptide(L)'
;MPMTTTPKDSRKTLRGMPKATPVGGELHRQFLQLLDRSHPDGAEGAEADFRQSLWARRERPHRIGFQRSNLQTAFSANLSRVFPNLIAIDDPEIDGDAPVLMYGAVLDDLSKSHDSTKALLPHVRPTDSVTFFEMGFLASTTSWSEALASRSPQQACLGYIFDDRAQYYMSDYETRLDEKLNGDFELSPAERDRAERAMRRIVEAGISKYNSQPFYRPAVSPGYARRVLVVDQNFSDASTFYGRASETDFQAMLQAAIAENPDAEILVKTHPDLNWVKGGTRRGYFDRMTSSGRVRMVRDSVNPFELFDLVDKVYVGTSGMGLEALLAGKQVVCFGAPSYAGWGLTDDRTEVPHRHRRRDLAELFHAFYIWYTIYHLPEGPVPARIEDVLDFIEQHRPVRPIPRVVSAEPAISIIIPVHGVENYLAECLISIQKQTFQDFEVILIDDVSPDRSAEIAEGYAARDPRIRLIRRTENIGPGFARNQGVEVARGRYVLFIDPDDYMPDADHLGRIVTMADEDQADMVRYRKRREQVEDADGVLLQMRPDATEAFFPDEMRGVSVASHPQIAHSRHFWNWLYRRDFLARHDVRFLTTYREERAFLLQAYMADPRISICDSDGVVYRIRQDSAVRRAQTMTDVDDQLHNFDLVITHLQQHGALDPASPHAWLARFQVSQFMHYLYFGFAWKTAKAEKGTARFLDRLAATLERSDMGPRDLIPDPSQLSRPHLQAGAYGLLLAATRLQRADLIETALALEPIAAADLYAEYLRLPETPAQQHLQEALNVYARNERVAADPSPEAMATPATRPRLIIHLGATKTGSTALQHLLEDNRPALLRDGVWYPEVGLFWQLNRPHKQAGHSRFMAEAMKNGQSLRQHLLQGLALMPGRIHTIVLSSEAFFLSRNSAALATHFSGFDVEMVVYLRRQDEWANSQYAEFVAGGAINSTSQSFDKWLGTPETKTFLDYDKLIRSWEQLLPRQSIHVRRYLRQPGSDWEIVRDFASATGLAQITALPAPSRIKANEARLSGTHVELIRLFNKRKFPSKNAYLSFVETAASRLTEWRHANGLPMPAPWLLSEETADRIMDRAASGNGRIARDYFGLDAGSLFLPRAQPPAECPLHLSEFRIVETAYADAVQQQPKSKARRLANYGPLNWRLWSSIPLLAKAYRLRGRPDLANDLRSDPTAFARAHWTGRHPKLRWLAYSTAKPGGPRRILKTYLRGLAPLVRRG
;
A
#
# COMPACT_ATOMS: atom_id res chain seq x y z
N MET A 1 -16.22 -4.07 -96.03
CA MET A 1 -17.56 -4.65 -96.26
C MET A 1 -18.29 -4.71 -94.92
N PRO A 2 -19.58 -4.35 -94.88
CA PRO A 2 -20.23 -3.79 -93.70
C PRO A 2 -21.23 -4.78 -93.07
N MET A 3 -21.64 -4.53 -91.82
CA MET A 3 -23.06 -4.43 -91.45
C MET A 3 -23.23 -4.14 -89.95
N THR A 4 -23.97 -3.07 -89.71
CA THR A 4 -24.64 -2.66 -88.48
C THR A 4 -25.68 -3.68 -88.01
N THR A 5 -25.86 -3.89 -86.69
CA THR A 5 -27.17 -4.12 -86.05
C THR A 5 -27.12 -4.07 -84.51
N THR A 6 -27.91 -3.16 -83.93
CA THR A 6 -28.66 -3.30 -82.66
C THR A 6 -30.06 -3.88 -82.96
N PRO A 7 -30.96 -4.13 -81.98
CA PRO A 7 -30.86 -4.91 -80.74
C PRO A 7 -32.05 -5.91 -80.57
N LYS A 8 -31.99 -6.89 -79.66
CA LYS A 8 -33.13 -7.29 -78.77
C LYS A 8 -32.81 -8.48 -77.84
N ASP A 9 -33.10 -8.24 -76.57
CA ASP A 9 -33.74 -9.10 -75.57
C ASP A 9 -33.14 -10.48 -75.24
N SER A 10 -32.63 -10.61 -74.02
CA SER A 10 -32.49 -11.91 -73.36
C SER A 10 -32.75 -11.81 -71.85
N ARG A 11 -34.01 -12.03 -71.47
CA ARG A 11 -34.32 -12.66 -70.18
C ARG A 11 -33.74 -14.08 -70.19
N LYS A 12 -32.75 -14.35 -69.35
CA LYS A 12 -32.73 -15.51 -68.42
C LYS A 12 -31.45 -15.60 -67.58
N THR A 13 -31.71 -15.85 -66.29
CA THR A 13 -30.93 -16.63 -65.32
C THR A 13 -29.63 -16.08 -64.77
N LEU A 14 -29.74 -15.36 -63.64
CA LEU A 14 -28.75 -15.38 -62.56
C LEU A 14 -29.30 -16.26 -61.42
N ARG A 15 -29.06 -17.58 -61.54
CA ARG A 15 -29.13 -18.53 -60.42
C ARG A 15 -27.72 -18.66 -59.85
N GLY A 16 -27.49 -18.03 -58.71
CA GLY A 16 -26.19 -18.08 -58.04
C GLY A 16 -26.18 -17.31 -56.72
N MET A 17 -27.24 -17.42 -55.92
CA MET A 17 -27.23 -17.00 -54.52
C MET A 17 -27.48 -18.23 -53.63
N PRO A 18 -26.80 -18.35 -52.47
CA PRO A 18 -27.13 -19.38 -51.50
C PRO A 18 -28.60 -19.21 -51.08
N LYS A 19 -29.33 -20.33 -51.05
CA LYS A 19 -30.74 -20.34 -50.62
C LYS A 19 -30.85 -19.74 -49.22
N ALA A 20 -31.55 -18.62 -49.11
CA ALA A 20 -31.99 -18.05 -47.84
C ALA A 20 -32.79 -19.11 -47.05
N THR A 21 -32.51 -19.21 -45.76
CA THR A 21 -33.35 -19.92 -44.80
C THR A 21 -34.74 -19.26 -44.81
N PRO A 22 -35.86 -20.01 -44.80
CA PRO A 22 -37.22 -19.45 -44.98
C PRO A 22 -37.61 -18.34 -43.99
N VAL A 23 -37.01 -18.32 -42.79
CA VAL A 23 -37.26 -17.35 -41.72
C VAL A 23 -36.57 -15.98 -41.98
N GLY A 24 -35.53 -15.95 -42.81
CA GLY A 24 -34.70 -14.76 -43.06
C GLY A 24 -35.42 -13.61 -43.75
N GLY A 25 -36.11 -13.93 -44.86
CA GLY A 25 -36.82 -12.94 -45.66
C GLY A 25 -38.14 -12.47 -45.05
N GLU A 26 -38.63 -13.12 -43.99
CA GLU A 26 -39.87 -12.73 -43.32
C GLU A 26 -39.65 -11.57 -42.35
N LEU A 27 -38.62 -11.63 -41.49
CA LEU A 27 -38.30 -10.55 -40.56
C LEU A 27 -37.84 -9.27 -41.27
N HIS A 28 -37.06 -9.36 -42.36
CA HIS A 28 -36.69 -8.18 -43.14
C HIS A 28 -37.92 -7.54 -43.79
N ARG A 29 -38.83 -8.34 -44.36
CA ARG A 29 -40.09 -7.83 -44.93
C ARG A 29 -40.96 -7.18 -43.85
N GLN A 30 -41.06 -7.79 -42.67
CA GLN A 30 -41.78 -7.22 -41.53
C GLN A 30 -41.19 -5.87 -41.13
N PHE A 31 -39.85 -5.75 -41.09
CA PHE A 31 -39.16 -4.49 -40.80
C PHE A 31 -39.45 -3.42 -41.85
N LEU A 32 -39.38 -3.75 -43.14
CA LEU A 32 -39.73 -2.81 -44.23
C LEU A 32 -41.20 -2.37 -44.16
N GLN A 33 -42.13 -3.25 -43.78
CA GLN A 33 -43.53 -2.89 -43.52
C GLN A 33 -43.71 -1.91 -42.35
N LEU A 34 -42.75 -1.80 -41.43
CA LEU A 34 -42.77 -0.76 -40.38
C LEU A 34 -42.37 0.60 -40.95
N LEU A 35 -41.48 0.64 -41.95
CA LEU A 35 -40.99 1.86 -42.60
C LEU A 35 -41.98 2.37 -43.65
N ASP A 36 -42.63 1.48 -44.41
CA ASP A 36 -43.59 1.82 -45.48
C ASP A 36 -44.97 2.26 -44.96
N ARG A 37 -45.13 2.43 -43.64
CA ARG A 37 -46.41 2.87 -43.07
C ARG A 37 -46.67 4.31 -43.48
N SER A 38 -47.81 4.52 -44.14
CA SER A 38 -48.40 5.85 -44.25
C SER A 38 -48.70 6.32 -42.83
N HIS A 39 -47.87 7.23 -42.29
CA HIS A 39 -48.26 7.96 -41.09
C HIS A 39 -49.58 8.64 -41.43
N PRO A 40 -50.68 8.36 -40.72
CA PRO A 40 -51.95 8.98 -41.05
C PRO A 40 -51.79 10.49 -40.92
N ASP A 41 -51.88 11.20 -42.04
CA ASP A 41 -52.13 12.63 -42.06
C ASP A 41 -53.40 12.89 -41.22
N GLY A 42 -53.21 13.32 -39.97
CA GLY A 42 -54.31 13.84 -39.14
C GLY A 42 -54.85 12.96 -38.01
N ALA A 43 -54.00 12.47 -37.11
CA ALA A 43 -54.44 12.03 -35.78
C ALA A 43 -53.71 12.81 -34.65
N GLU A 44 -54.42 13.80 -34.09
CA GLU A 44 -54.11 14.63 -32.92
C GLU A 44 -52.70 15.29 -32.88
N GLY A 45 -52.61 16.47 -33.50
CA GLY A 45 -51.58 17.48 -33.21
C GLY A 45 -50.62 17.82 -34.36
N ALA A 46 -51.15 18.31 -35.49
CA ALA A 46 -50.35 18.81 -36.62
C ALA A 46 -49.53 20.10 -36.31
N GLU A 47 -49.60 20.63 -35.08
CA GLU A 47 -48.86 21.81 -34.64
C GLU A 47 -47.71 21.52 -33.65
N ALA A 48 -47.50 20.27 -33.22
CA ALA A 48 -46.51 19.95 -32.16
C ALA A 48 -45.20 19.34 -32.71
N ASP A 49 -44.05 19.92 -32.35
CA ASP A 49 -42.70 19.39 -32.63
C ASP A 49 -42.58 17.92 -32.16
N PHE A 50 -42.18 17.00 -33.05
CA PHE A 50 -41.98 15.57 -32.76
C PHE A 50 -41.17 15.36 -31.48
N ARG A 51 -40.10 16.17 -31.27
CA ARG A 51 -39.26 16.07 -30.08
C ARG A 51 -40.05 16.37 -28.80
N GLN A 52 -40.95 17.36 -28.83
CA GLN A 52 -41.81 17.67 -27.69
C GLN A 52 -42.82 16.54 -27.44
N SER A 53 -43.39 15.97 -28.49
CA SER A 53 -44.32 14.83 -28.39
C SER A 53 -43.64 13.59 -27.80
N LEU A 54 -42.45 13.24 -28.29
CA LEU A 54 -41.63 12.15 -27.74
C LEU A 54 -41.30 12.42 -26.27
N TRP A 55 -40.86 13.63 -25.94
CA TRP A 55 -40.50 14.02 -24.58
C TRP A 55 -41.68 13.94 -23.62
N ALA A 56 -42.88 14.35 -24.05
CA ALA A 56 -44.10 14.29 -23.26
C ALA A 56 -44.56 12.86 -22.99
N ARG A 57 -44.23 11.90 -23.87
CA ARG A 57 -44.64 10.50 -23.78
C ARG A 57 -43.61 9.60 -23.08
N ARG A 58 -42.38 10.06 -22.84
CA ARG A 58 -41.25 9.26 -22.32
C ARG A 58 -41.52 8.50 -21.01
N GLU A 59 -42.38 9.03 -20.15
CA GLU A 59 -42.76 8.42 -18.86
C GLU A 59 -43.74 7.24 -19.03
N ARG A 60 -44.31 7.05 -20.22
CA ARG A 60 -45.17 5.88 -20.51
C ARG A 60 -44.30 4.61 -20.63
N PRO A 61 -44.86 3.41 -20.42
CA PRO A 61 -44.13 2.18 -20.69
C PRO A 61 -43.75 2.07 -22.17
N HIS A 62 -42.52 1.63 -22.47
CA HIS A 62 -42.05 1.39 -23.84
C HIS A 62 -41.37 0.03 -23.93
N ARG A 63 -41.65 -0.73 -25.00
CA ARG A 63 -41.04 -2.03 -25.27
C ARG A 63 -39.74 -1.89 -26.03
N ILE A 64 -38.72 -2.66 -25.66
CA ILE A 64 -37.39 -2.57 -26.25
C ILE A 64 -36.71 -3.94 -26.37
N GLY A 65 -35.92 -4.11 -27.43
CA GLY A 65 -35.22 -5.37 -27.72
C GLY A 65 -33.97 -5.65 -26.88
N PHE A 66 -33.69 -4.84 -25.86
CA PHE A 66 -32.58 -5.06 -24.94
C PHE A 66 -33.02 -5.89 -23.74
N GLN A 67 -32.13 -6.77 -23.28
CA GLN A 67 -32.30 -7.47 -22.00
C GLN A 67 -32.19 -6.50 -20.82
N ARG A 68 -32.90 -6.78 -19.72
CA ARG A 68 -32.90 -5.96 -18.50
C ARG A 68 -31.50 -5.69 -17.97
N SER A 69 -30.62 -6.69 -18.00
CA SER A 69 -29.23 -6.56 -17.52
C SER A 69 -28.40 -5.55 -18.33
N ASN A 70 -28.67 -5.40 -19.64
CA ASN A 70 -27.98 -4.44 -20.49
C ASN A 70 -28.42 -3.00 -20.17
N LEU A 71 -29.71 -2.80 -19.92
CA LEU A 71 -30.28 -1.50 -19.50
C LEU A 71 -29.82 -1.04 -18.11
N GLN A 72 -29.14 -1.89 -17.33
CA GLN A 72 -28.59 -1.56 -16.01
C GLN A 72 -27.07 -1.37 -16.02
N THR A 73 -26.36 -2.13 -16.85
CA THR A 73 -24.89 -2.24 -16.74
C THR A 73 -24.13 -2.07 -18.04
N ALA A 74 -24.77 -2.11 -19.20
CA ALA A 74 -24.07 -2.08 -20.49
C ALA A 74 -24.10 -0.68 -21.13
N PHE A 75 -23.76 -0.61 -22.42
CA PHE A 75 -23.75 0.64 -23.19
C PHE A 75 -25.10 1.38 -23.23
N SER A 76 -26.21 0.65 -22.99
CA SER A 76 -27.58 1.20 -22.89
C SER A 76 -28.02 1.55 -21.46
N ALA A 77 -27.14 1.48 -20.47
CA ALA A 77 -27.48 1.71 -19.06
C ALA A 77 -28.17 3.07 -18.83
N ASN A 78 -27.71 4.09 -19.53
CA ASN A 78 -28.23 5.45 -19.36
C ASN A 78 -29.53 5.72 -20.15
N LEU A 79 -29.98 4.81 -21.02
CA LEU A 79 -31.26 4.96 -21.74
C LEU A 79 -32.46 5.03 -20.78
N SER A 80 -32.36 4.32 -19.65
CA SER A 80 -33.35 4.37 -18.57
C SER A 80 -33.50 5.77 -17.94
N ARG A 81 -32.51 6.66 -18.10
CA ARG A 81 -32.61 8.06 -17.66
C ARG A 81 -33.53 8.86 -18.56
N VAL A 82 -33.60 8.53 -19.85
CA VAL A 82 -34.47 9.19 -20.84
C VAL A 82 -35.86 8.56 -20.82
N PHE A 83 -35.94 7.23 -20.74
CA PHE A 83 -37.17 6.44 -20.66
C PHE A 83 -37.15 5.58 -19.40
N PRO A 84 -37.72 6.04 -18.26
CA PRO A 84 -37.63 5.31 -16.99
C PRO A 84 -38.41 3.99 -16.97
N ASN A 85 -39.44 3.87 -17.81
CA ASN A 85 -40.37 2.74 -17.79
C ASN A 85 -40.16 1.80 -19.01
N LEU A 86 -38.95 1.27 -19.18
CA LEU A 86 -38.64 0.32 -20.26
C LEU A 86 -39.08 -1.11 -19.91
N ILE A 87 -39.76 -1.75 -20.84
CA ILE A 87 -40.10 -3.18 -20.87
C ILE A 87 -39.07 -3.87 -21.77
N ALA A 88 -38.10 -4.53 -21.14
CA ALA A 88 -37.04 -5.30 -21.75
C ALA A 88 -37.57 -6.56 -22.44
N ILE A 89 -36.78 -7.11 -23.37
CA ILE A 89 -37.14 -8.29 -24.16
C ILE A 89 -37.38 -9.56 -23.31
N ASP A 90 -36.81 -9.60 -22.11
CA ASP A 90 -36.92 -10.69 -21.14
C ASP A 90 -37.98 -10.43 -20.04
N ASP A 91 -38.74 -9.34 -20.13
CA ASP A 91 -39.89 -9.10 -19.26
C ASP A 91 -41.16 -9.79 -19.75
N PRO A 92 -42.05 -10.22 -18.86
CA PRO A 92 -43.30 -10.88 -19.24
C PRO A 92 -44.28 -9.96 -19.98
N GLU A 93 -44.16 -8.64 -19.84
CA GLU A 93 -45.03 -7.66 -20.52
C GLU A 93 -44.60 -7.30 -21.96
N ILE A 94 -43.60 -7.97 -22.53
CA ILE A 94 -43.06 -7.66 -23.88
C ILE A 94 -44.08 -7.81 -25.01
N ASP A 95 -45.11 -8.66 -24.84
CA ASP A 95 -46.20 -8.84 -25.81
C ASP A 95 -47.39 -7.88 -25.59
N GLY A 96 -47.23 -6.87 -24.71
CA GLY A 96 -48.27 -5.87 -24.40
C GLY A 96 -48.48 -4.79 -25.48
N ASP A 97 -49.39 -3.86 -25.21
CA ASP A 97 -49.80 -2.78 -26.14
C ASP A 97 -48.94 -1.51 -26.09
N ALA A 98 -47.87 -1.50 -25.30
CA ALA A 98 -46.99 -0.35 -25.16
C ALA A 98 -46.27 -0.01 -26.49
N PRO A 99 -45.98 1.29 -26.76
CA PRO A 99 -45.17 1.70 -27.91
C PRO A 99 -43.77 1.07 -27.88
N VAL A 100 -43.15 0.96 -29.06
CA VAL A 100 -41.90 0.24 -29.27
C VAL A 100 -40.74 1.20 -29.52
N LEU A 101 -39.63 1.01 -28.82
CA LEU A 101 -38.34 1.63 -29.11
C LEU A 101 -37.44 0.62 -29.82
N MET A 102 -37.10 0.89 -31.08
CA MET A 102 -36.40 -0.04 -31.94
C MET A 102 -34.97 0.43 -32.25
N TYR A 103 -33.97 -0.36 -31.85
CA TYR A 103 -32.55 -0.03 -32.01
C TYR A 103 -31.88 -0.74 -33.19
N GLY A 104 -31.35 0.02 -34.14
CA GLY A 104 -30.71 -0.50 -35.35
C GLY A 104 -31.71 -0.89 -36.44
N ALA A 105 -31.29 -1.81 -37.33
CA ALA A 105 -32.07 -2.23 -38.50
C ALA A 105 -31.92 -3.74 -38.79
N VAL A 106 -32.77 -4.24 -39.70
CA VAL A 106 -32.73 -5.61 -40.23
C VAL A 106 -32.33 -5.59 -41.69
N LEU A 107 -31.41 -6.46 -42.08
CA LEU A 107 -30.92 -6.62 -43.45
C LEU A 107 -31.44 -7.95 -44.03
N ASP A 108 -31.40 -8.08 -45.36
CA ASP A 108 -31.75 -9.33 -46.07
C ASP A 108 -30.98 -10.55 -45.53
N ASP A 109 -29.72 -10.34 -45.19
CA ASP A 109 -28.91 -11.31 -44.47
C ASP A 109 -29.04 -11.07 -42.96
N LEU A 110 -29.87 -11.90 -42.31
CA LEU A 110 -30.14 -11.80 -40.87
C LEU A 110 -28.89 -11.95 -39.99
N SER A 111 -27.82 -12.58 -40.47
CA SER A 111 -26.56 -12.67 -39.71
C SER A 111 -25.88 -11.30 -39.52
N LYS A 112 -26.26 -10.34 -40.36
CA LYS A 112 -25.75 -8.95 -40.35
C LYS A 112 -26.73 -7.97 -39.71
N SER A 113 -27.91 -8.43 -39.31
CA SER A 113 -28.94 -7.61 -38.67
C SER A 113 -28.65 -7.37 -37.19
N HIS A 114 -29.10 -6.25 -36.64
CA HIS A 114 -28.87 -5.93 -35.23
C HIS A 114 -29.66 -6.86 -34.30
N ASP A 115 -28.98 -7.49 -33.33
CA ASP A 115 -29.57 -8.53 -32.48
C ASP A 115 -30.80 -8.04 -31.69
N SER A 116 -30.77 -6.82 -31.17
CA SER A 116 -31.90 -6.22 -30.44
C SER A 116 -33.16 -6.14 -31.30
N THR A 117 -33.06 -5.65 -32.54
CA THR A 117 -34.24 -5.49 -33.41
C THR A 117 -34.71 -6.85 -33.92
N LYS A 118 -33.78 -7.74 -34.26
CA LYS A 118 -34.09 -9.13 -34.64
C LYS A 118 -34.86 -9.87 -33.55
N ALA A 119 -34.49 -9.69 -32.28
CA ALA A 119 -35.18 -10.29 -31.14
C ALA A 119 -36.54 -9.64 -30.87
N LEU A 120 -36.67 -8.33 -31.10
CA LEU A 120 -37.89 -7.58 -30.82
C LEU A 120 -39.00 -7.80 -31.86
N LEU A 121 -38.66 -7.91 -33.14
CA LEU A 121 -39.64 -7.98 -34.24
C LEU A 121 -40.75 -9.04 -34.09
N PRO A 122 -40.49 -10.26 -33.60
CA PRO A 122 -41.54 -11.24 -33.33
C PRO A 122 -42.64 -10.76 -32.37
N HIS A 123 -42.33 -9.76 -31.53
CA HIS A 123 -43.24 -9.15 -30.55
C HIS A 123 -43.87 -7.84 -31.05
N VAL A 124 -43.56 -7.41 -32.28
CA VAL A 124 -44.03 -6.15 -32.86
C VAL A 124 -45.12 -6.40 -33.90
N ARG A 125 -46.30 -5.84 -33.65
CA ARG A 125 -47.45 -5.93 -34.55
C ARG A 125 -47.39 -4.85 -35.63
N PRO A 126 -47.97 -5.09 -36.82
CA PRO A 126 -48.10 -4.10 -37.89
C PRO A 126 -48.86 -2.81 -37.51
N THR A 127 -49.52 -2.76 -36.36
CA THR A 127 -50.26 -1.58 -35.85
C THR A 127 -49.56 -0.87 -34.70
N ASP A 128 -48.46 -1.42 -34.16
CA ASP A 128 -47.79 -0.84 -32.99
C ASP A 128 -47.11 0.49 -33.33
N SER A 129 -47.19 1.50 -32.47
CA SER A 129 -46.39 2.72 -32.63
C SER A 129 -44.92 2.40 -32.41
N VAL A 130 -44.07 2.67 -33.40
CA VAL A 130 -42.63 2.40 -33.37
C VAL A 130 -41.87 3.72 -33.46
N THR A 131 -40.92 3.91 -32.55
CA THR A 131 -39.89 4.95 -32.66
C THR A 131 -38.54 4.26 -32.79
N PHE A 132 -37.88 4.52 -33.90
CA PHE A 132 -36.52 4.09 -34.16
C PHE A 132 -35.55 4.94 -33.37
N PHE A 133 -34.45 4.34 -32.91
CA PHE A 133 -33.39 5.11 -32.27
C PHE A 133 -32.00 4.52 -32.53
N GLU A 134 -30.99 5.37 -32.42
CA GLU A 134 -29.57 5.05 -32.56
C GLU A 134 -28.73 5.86 -31.55
N MET A 135 -27.46 5.52 -31.39
CA MET A 135 -26.47 6.35 -30.70
C MET A 135 -26.40 7.75 -31.32
N GLY A 136 -26.24 8.75 -30.47
CA GLY A 136 -25.97 10.12 -30.88
C GLY A 136 -24.61 10.30 -31.55
N PHE A 137 -24.41 11.48 -32.13
CA PHE A 137 -23.16 11.87 -32.77
C PHE A 137 -22.02 12.12 -31.77
N LEU A 138 -22.34 12.41 -30.51
CA LEU A 138 -21.43 12.32 -29.37
C LEU A 138 -21.89 11.15 -28.50
N ALA A 139 -21.23 10.00 -28.64
CA ALA A 139 -21.71 8.76 -28.05
C ALA A 139 -21.13 8.51 -26.66
N SER A 140 -19.81 8.54 -26.48
CA SER A 140 -19.19 8.19 -25.18
C SER A 140 -17.76 8.70 -25.01
N THR A 141 -17.28 8.71 -23.76
CA THR A 141 -15.89 9.00 -23.38
C THR A 141 -14.91 7.93 -23.84
N THR A 142 -15.38 6.70 -24.00
CA THR A 142 -14.60 5.56 -24.48
C THR A 142 -15.18 5.00 -25.78
N SER A 143 -14.52 4.02 -26.39
CA SER A 143 -15.08 3.28 -27.50
C SER A 143 -16.24 2.39 -27.05
N TRP A 144 -17.07 1.96 -28.01
CA TRP A 144 -18.20 1.06 -27.74
C TRP A 144 -17.76 -0.26 -27.08
N SER A 145 -16.64 -0.84 -27.54
CA SER A 145 -16.13 -2.11 -27.00
C SER A 145 -15.59 -1.96 -25.58
N GLU A 146 -14.90 -0.86 -25.27
CA GLU A 146 -14.41 -0.54 -23.93
C GLU A 146 -15.56 -0.34 -22.94
N ALA A 147 -16.57 0.44 -23.34
CA ALA A 147 -17.76 0.67 -22.53
C ALA A 147 -18.55 -0.62 -22.30
N LEU A 148 -18.65 -1.49 -23.32
CA LEU A 148 -19.28 -2.80 -23.19
C LEU A 148 -18.50 -3.72 -22.23
N ALA A 149 -17.17 -3.68 -22.28
CA ALA A 149 -16.30 -4.51 -21.44
C ALA A 149 -16.28 -4.05 -19.98
N SER A 150 -16.33 -2.74 -19.72
CA SER A 150 -16.28 -2.19 -18.36
C SER A 150 -17.56 -2.42 -17.56
N ARG A 151 -18.70 -2.52 -18.26
CA ARG A 151 -20.04 -2.57 -17.69
C ARG A 151 -20.31 -1.44 -16.68
N SER A 152 -19.78 -0.25 -16.98
CA SER A 152 -19.88 0.95 -16.15
C SER A 152 -20.85 1.98 -16.76
N PRO A 153 -21.88 2.44 -16.03
CA PRO A 153 -22.76 3.53 -16.48
C PRO A 153 -22.01 4.83 -16.81
N GLN A 154 -20.85 5.08 -16.18
CA GLN A 154 -20.01 6.25 -16.44
C GLN A 154 -19.38 6.24 -17.86
N GLN A 155 -19.32 5.07 -18.51
CA GLN A 155 -18.81 4.90 -19.87
C GLN A 155 -19.91 4.56 -20.88
N ALA A 156 -21.17 4.47 -20.45
CA ALA A 156 -22.30 4.20 -21.33
C ALA A 156 -22.60 5.39 -22.26
N CYS A 157 -23.52 5.20 -23.21
CA CYS A 157 -23.89 6.24 -24.17
C CYS A 157 -24.34 7.53 -23.46
N LEU A 158 -24.02 8.69 -24.03
CA LEU A 158 -24.32 10.03 -23.51
C LEU A 158 -25.41 10.73 -24.34
N GLY A 159 -25.75 10.19 -25.51
CA GLY A 159 -26.76 10.77 -26.38
C GLY A 159 -27.43 9.71 -27.25
N TYR A 160 -28.72 9.89 -27.52
CA TYR A 160 -29.49 9.06 -28.44
C TYR A 160 -30.25 9.93 -29.43
N ILE A 161 -30.44 9.41 -30.64
CA ILE A 161 -31.25 10.00 -31.69
C ILE A 161 -32.53 9.17 -31.79
N PHE A 162 -33.68 9.82 -31.94
CA PHE A 162 -34.99 9.17 -32.06
C PHE A 162 -35.73 9.67 -33.29
N ASP A 163 -36.43 8.78 -33.99
CA ASP A 163 -37.19 9.07 -35.20
C ASP A 163 -38.36 8.09 -35.36
N ASP A 164 -39.57 8.58 -35.60
CA ASP A 164 -40.77 7.74 -35.80
C ASP A 164 -41.03 7.37 -37.27
N ARG A 165 -40.21 7.84 -38.22
CA ARG A 165 -40.32 7.49 -39.64
C ARG A 165 -39.30 6.43 -40.05
N ALA A 166 -38.01 6.73 -39.87
CA ALA A 166 -36.92 5.83 -40.25
C ALA A 166 -35.62 6.20 -39.51
N GLN A 167 -34.64 5.29 -39.48
CA GLN A 167 -33.32 5.60 -38.93
C GLN A 167 -32.61 6.64 -39.82
N TYR A 168 -31.85 7.56 -39.21
CA TYR A 168 -31.23 8.70 -39.92
C TYR A 168 -30.36 8.33 -41.14
N TYR A 169 -29.74 7.15 -41.12
CA TYR A 169 -28.87 6.67 -42.21
C TYR A 169 -29.64 5.98 -43.35
N MET A 170 -30.97 5.93 -43.31
CA MET A 170 -31.81 5.29 -44.33
C MET A 170 -32.21 6.27 -45.42
N SER A 171 -31.40 6.36 -46.48
CA SER A 171 -31.57 7.39 -47.52
C SER A 171 -32.77 7.19 -48.44
N ASP A 172 -33.43 6.03 -48.40
CA ASP A 172 -34.64 5.76 -49.20
C ASP A 172 -35.92 6.29 -48.54
N TYR A 173 -35.86 6.69 -47.27
CA TYR A 173 -36.99 7.09 -46.47
C TYR A 173 -36.81 8.51 -45.96
N GLU A 174 -37.90 9.28 -45.89
CA GLU A 174 -37.89 10.58 -45.23
C GLU A 174 -37.86 10.41 -43.72
N THR A 175 -36.89 11.05 -43.07
CA THR A 175 -36.73 11.08 -41.60
C THR A 175 -37.26 12.39 -41.02
N ARG A 176 -37.47 12.47 -39.70
CA ARG A 176 -37.77 13.75 -39.03
C ARG A 176 -36.63 14.75 -39.15
N LEU A 177 -35.40 14.26 -39.32
CA LEU A 177 -34.25 15.10 -39.62
C LEU A 177 -34.34 15.71 -41.03
N ASP A 178 -34.72 14.92 -42.05
CA ASP A 178 -34.94 15.44 -43.40
C ASP A 178 -36.08 16.46 -43.42
N GLU A 179 -37.18 16.19 -42.70
CA GLU A 179 -38.31 17.12 -42.53
C GLU A 179 -37.85 18.44 -41.91
N LYS A 180 -37.07 18.38 -40.82
CA LYS A 180 -36.48 19.57 -40.19
C LYS A 180 -35.60 20.34 -41.17
N LEU A 181 -34.70 19.66 -41.88
CA LEU A 181 -33.74 20.28 -42.79
C LEU A 181 -34.39 20.82 -44.08
N ASN A 182 -35.50 20.24 -44.55
CA ASN A 182 -36.28 20.79 -45.66
C ASN A 182 -37.19 21.96 -45.22
N GLY A 183 -37.69 21.95 -43.98
CA GLY A 183 -38.63 22.96 -43.46
C GLY A 183 -38.06 24.37 -43.31
N ASP A 184 -38.91 25.39 -43.09
CA ASP A 184 -38.52 26.81 -43.14
C ASP A 184 -37.83 27.38 -41.88
N PHE A 185 -37.20 26.53 -41.05
CA PHE A 185 -36.51 27.06 -39.86
C PHE A 185 -35.25 27.86 -40.24
N GLU A 186 -35.04 28.97 -39.53
CA GLU A 186 -33.82 29.78 -39.54
C GLU A 186 -33.28 29.88 -38.10
N LEU A 187 -31.95 29.89 -37.94
CA LEU A 187 -31.33 30.05 -36.63
C LEU A 187 -31.39 31.50 -36.18
N SER A 188 -31.89 31.75 -34.97
CA SER A 188 -31.70 33.04 -34.32
C SER A 188 -30.21 33.34 -34.11
N PRO A 189 -29.80 34.62 -33.94
CA PRO A 189 -28.41 34.96 -33.67
C PRO A 189 -27.80 34.18 -32.50
N ALA A 190 -28.58 33.93 -31.44
CA ALA A 190 -28.14 33.16 -30.28
C ALA A 190 -27.98 31.67 -30.57
N GLU A 191 -28.86 31.07 -31.38
CA GLU A 191 -28.76 29.66 -31.77
C GLU A 191 -27.59 29.40 -32.72
N ARG A 192 -27.35 30.31 -33.67
CA ARG A 192 -26.20 30.25 -34.57
C ARG A 192 -24.89 30.35 -33.79
N ASP A 193 -24.77 31.34 -32.92
CA ASP A 193 -23.61 31.54 -32.06
C ASP A 193 -23.38 30.34 -31.11
N ARG A 194 -24.46 29.74 -30.58
CA ARG A 194 -24.38 28.47 -29.82
C ARG A 194 -23.84 27.32 -30.66
N ALA A 195 -24.36 27.14 -31.88
CA ALA A 195 -23.92 26.09 -32.80
C ALA A 195 -22.44 26.26 -33.17
N GLU A 196 -22.03 27.46 -33.58
CA GLU A 196 -20.65 27.77 -33.97
C GLU A 196 -19.65 27.60 -32.82
N ARG A 197 -20.01 28.00 -31.59
CA ARG A 197 -19.16 27.76 -30.41
C ARG A 197 -19.01 26.27 -30.11
N ALA A 198 -20.11 25.50 -30.15
CA ALA A 198 -20.05 24.07 -29.89
C ALA A 198 -19.24 23.33 -30.96
N MET A 199 -19.41 23.70 -32.24
CA MET A 199 -18.58 23.20 -33.34
C MET A 199 -17.10 23.50 -33.12
N ARG A 200 -16.76 24.76 -32.84
CA ARG A 200 -15.38 25.17 -32.59
C ARG A 200 -14.76 24.39 -31.44
N ARG A 201 -15.48 24.26 -30.34
CA ARG A 201 -15.05 23.49 -29.17
C ARG A 201 -14.82 22.01 -29.49
N ILE A 202 -15.72 21.39 -30.26
CA ILE A 202 -15.57 19.99 -30.72
C ILE A 202 -14.27 19.83 -31.53
N VAL A 203 -14.01 20.75 -32.46
CA VAL A 203 -12.80 20.72 -33.30
C VAL A 203 -11.53 20.96 -32.47
N GLU A 204 -11.51 22.02 -31.66
CA GLU A 204 -10.33 22.42 -30.86
C GLU A 204 -9.97 21.38 -29.79
N ALA A 205 -10.97 20.80 -29.13
CA ALA A 205 -10.76 19.76 -28.14
C ALA A 205 -10.58 18.36 -28.75
N GLY A 206 -10.76 18.22 -30.07
CA GLY A 206 -10.72 16.95 -30.81
C GLY A 206 -11.73 15.93 -30.29
N ILE A 207 -12.97 16.35 -30.09
CA ILE A 207 -14.08 15.52 -29.61
C ILE A 207 -14.73 14.83 -30.81
N SER A 208 -14.86 13.51 -30.77
CA SER A 208 -15.47 12.69 -31.82
C SER A 208 -16.65 11.88 -31.24
N LYS A 209 -17.30 11.03 -32.05
CA LYS A 209 -18.30 10.07 -31.58
C LYS A 209 -17.80 9.24 -30.39
N TYR A 210 -16.56 8.79 -30.45
CA TYR A 210 -15.85 8.10 -29.37
C TYR A 210 -14.58 8.88 -29.02
N ASN A 211 -14.17 8.86 -27.74
CA ASN A 211 -13.15 9.79 -27.23
C ASN A 211 -12.00 9.12 -26.47
N SER A 212 -11.73 7.84 -26.71
CA SER A 212 -10.57 7.11 -26.15
C SER A 212 -9.38 6.96 -27.09
N GLN A 213 -9.52 7.43 -28.33
CA GLN A 213 -8.45 7.35 -29.32
C GLN A 213 -7.31 8.32 -28.96
N PRO A 214 -6.05 7.89 -29.14
CA PRO A 214 -4.91 8.71 -28.81
C PRO A 214 -4.71 9.87 -29.80
N PHE A 215 -4.15 10.96 -29.28
CA PHE A 215 -3.82 12.17 -30.02
C PHE A 215 -2.38 12.12 -30.51
N TYR A 216 -2.15 11.48 -31.66
CA TYR A 216 -0.86 11.58 -32.36
C TYR A 216 -1.07 11.59 -33.86
N ARG A 217 -0.11 12.17 -34.59
CA ARG A 217 -0.13 12.17 -36.05
C ARG A 217 0.48 10.87 -36.56
N PRO A 218 -0.24 10.08 -37.39
CA PRO A 218 0.34 8.88 -37.99
C PRO A 218 1.50 9.24 -38.90
N ALA A 219 2.42 8.29 -39.08
CA ALA A 219 3.55 8.49 -40.00
C ALA A 219 3.05 8.66 -41.43
N VAL A 220 3.54 9.70 -42.10
CA VAL A 220 3.22 10.04 -43.49
C VAL A 220 4.47 9.93 -44.38
N SER A 221 4.30 9.82 -45.69
CA SER A 221 5.46 9.71 -46.58
C SER A 221 6.18 11.05 -46.72
N PRO A 222 7.53 11.08 -46.56
CA PRO A 222 8.31 12.27 -46.86
C PRO A 222 8.24 12.55 -48.36
N GLY A 223 8.02 13.81 -48.75
CA GLY A 223 7.99 14.25 -50.16
C GLY A 223 6.62 14.62 -50.73
N TYR A 224 5.51 14.38 -50.01
CA TYR A 224 4.18 14.88 -50.40
C TYR A 224 3.82 16.11 -49.57
N ALA A 225 3.59 17.24 -50.26
CA ALA A 225 3.11 18.47 -49.63
C ALA A 225 1.60 18.41 -49.32
N ARG A 226 0.84 17.64 -50.10
CA ARG A 226 -0.62 17.55 -50.03
C ARG A 226 -1.09 16.12 -49.75
N ARG A 227 -2.20 15.95 -49.03
CA ARG A 227 -2.75 14.64 -48.67
C ARG A 227 -4.28 14.61 -48.68
N VAL A 228 -4.80 13.42 -48.93
CA VAL A 228 -6.24 13.13 -49.01
C VAL A 228 -6.56 11.91 -48.18
N LEU A 229 -7.71 11.91 -47.50
CA LEU A 229 -8.18 10.80 -46.67
C LEU A 229 -9.27 10.01 -47.40
N VAL A 230 -9.18 8.69 -47.36
CA VAL A 230 -10.23 7.74 -47.76
C VAL A 230 -10.62 6.96 -46.51
N VAL A 231 -11.89 7.01 -46.14
CA VAL A 231 -12.38 6.39 -44.90
C VAL A 231 -13.01 5.03 -45.20
N ASP A 232 -12.44 3.98 -44.61
CA ASP A 232 -13.02 2.63 -44.64
C ASP A 232 -14.19 2.52 -43.64
N GLN A 233 -15.06 1.54 -43.84
CA GLN A 233 -16.16 1.22 -42.93
C GLN A 233 -16.25 -0.28 -42.68
N ASN A 234 -16.95 -0.67 -41.62
CA ASN A 234 -17.20 -2.08 -41.34
C ASN A 234 -18.04 -2.70 -42.48
N PHE A 235 -17.63 -3.87 -42.93
CA PHE A 235 -18.30 -4.59 -43.99
C PHE A 235 -19.71 -4.98 -43.52
N SER A 236 -20.72 -4.59 -44.31
CA SER A 236 -22.15 -4.78 -43.98
C SER A 236 -22.66 -3.97 -42.78
N ASP A 237 -22.13 -2.77 -42.55
CA ASP A 237 -22.80 -1.76 -41.71
C ASP A 237 -24.20 -1.45 -42.27
N ALA A 238 -25.21 -1.33 -41.40
CA ALA A 238 -26.56 -0.96 -41.84
C ALA A 238 -26.57 0.38 -42.57
N SER A 239 -25.68 1.31 -42.20
CA SER A 239 -25.52 2.61 -42.84
C SER A 239 -24.93 2.55 -44.25
N THR A 240 -24.20 1.49 -44.63
CA THR A 240 -23.74 1.36 -46.03
C THR A 240 -24.85 0.77 -46.89
N PHE A 241 -25.56 -0.26 -46.41
CA PHE A 241 -26.69 -0.86 -47.13
C PHE A 241 -27.83 0.15 -47.37
N TYR A 242 -28.35 0.76 -46.30
CA TYR A 242 -29.46 1.71 -46.40
C TYR A 242 -29.05 3.11 -46.87
N GLY A 243 -27.75 3.40 -46.87
CA GLY A 243 -27.17 4.62 -47.44
C GLY A 243 -26.63 4.42 -48.85
N ARG A 244 -27.08 3.39 -49.58
CA ARG A 244 -26.77 3.15 -51.00
C ARG A 244 -25.25 3.06 -51.33
N ALA A 245 -24.45 2.52 -50.43
CA ALA A 245 -23.03 2.27 -50.64
C ALA A 245 -22.72 0.76 -50.69
N SER A 246 -22.19 0.31 -51.81
CA SER A 246 -21.82 -1.08 -52.07
C SER A 246 -20.30 -1.28 -52.09
N GLU A 247 -19.84 -2.55 -52.13
CA GLU A 247 -18.42 -2.86 -52.28
C GLU A 247 -17.81 -2.24 -53.55
N THR A 248 -18.57 -2.18 -54.65
CA THR A 248 -18.15 -1.52 -55.88
C THR A 248 -17.97 -0.01 -55.71
N ASP A 249 -18.77 0.63 -54.86
CA ASP A 249 -18.66 2.07 -54.59
C ASP A 249 -17.43 2.39 -53.75
N PHE A 250 -17.06 1.52 -52.79
CA PHE A 250 -15.79 1.68 -52.06
C PHE A 250 -14.57 1.55 -52.99
N GLN A 251 -14.60 0.62 -53.95
CA GLN A 251 -13.55 0.53 -54.96
C GLN A 251 -13.50 1.77 -55.86
N ALA A 252 -14.65 2.24 -56.33
CA ALA A 252 -14.76 3.47 -57.13
C ALA A 252 -14.29 4.70 -56.35
N MET A 253 -14.61 4.78 -55.06
CA MET A 253 -14.19 5.85 -54.16
C MET A 253 -12.66 5.94 -54.06
N LEU A 254 -11.98 4.82 -53.85
CA LEU A 254 -10.51 4.82 -53.80
C LEU A 254 -9.91 5.20 -55.16
N GLN A 255 -10.44 4.68 -56.26
CA GLN A 255 -9.96 5.02 -57.60
C GLN A 255 -10.18 6.50 -57.93
N ALA A 256 -11.32 7.06 -57.54
CA ALA A 256 -11.60 8.48 -57.69
C ALA A 256 -10.66 9.35 -56.84
N ALA A 257 -10.42 8.98 -55.57
CA ALA A 257 -9.46 9.69 -54.73
C ALA A 257 -8.04 9.69 -55.33
N ILE A 258 -7.63 8.56 -55.93
CA ILE A 258 -6.37 8.44 -56.67
C ILE A 258 -6.40 9.34 -57.92
N ALA A 259 -7.40 9.22 -58.78
CA ALA A 259 -7.44 9.91 -60.07
C ALA A 259 -7.60 11.45 -59.94
N GLU A 260 -8.43 11.91 -59.00
CA GLU A 260 -8.75 13.33 -58.80
C GLU A 260 -7.62 14.09 -58.07
N ASN A 261 -6.68 13.39 -57.43
CA ASN A 261 -5.60 13.99 -56.64
C ASN A 261 -4.24 13.36 -57.03
N PRO A 262 -3.70 13.66 -58.23
CA PRO A 262 -2.48 13.02 -58.74
C PRO A 262 -1.20 13.42 -58.00
N ASP A 263 -1.20 14.58 -57.33
CA ASP A 263 -0.10 15.18 -56.58
C ASP A 263 -0.09 14.85 -55.08
N ALA A 264 -1.13 14.17 -54.59
CA ALA A 264 -1.34 13.91 -53.17
C ALA A 264 -1.01 12.47 -52.75
N GLU A 265 -0.55 12.32 -51.50
CA GLU A 265 -0.57 11.04 -50.79
C GLU A 265 -2.01 10.69 -50.41
N ILE A 266 -2.41 9.45 -50.65
CA ILE A 266 -3.75 8.94 -50.31
C ILE A 266 -3.63 8.13 -49.02
N LEU A 267 -4.20 8.64 -47.95
CA LEU A 267 -4.28 7.97 -46.65
C LEU A 267 -5.59 7.18 -46.60
N VAL A 268 -5.51 5.86 -46.50
CA VAL A 268 -6.68 4.99 -46.34
C VAL A 268 -6.81 4.61 -44.87
N LYS A 269 -7.76 5.22 -44.16
CA LYS A 269 -7.98 4.96 -42.73
C LYS A 269 -8.91 3.76 -42.56
N THR A 270 -8.40 2.69 -41.95
CA THR A 270 -9.22 1.52 -41.63
C THR A 270 -10.18 1.82 -40.48
N HIS A 271 -11.35 1.18 -40.49
CA HIS A 271 -12.32 1.36 -39.41
C HIS A 271 -11.75 0.88 -38.07
N PRO A 272 -11.93 1.64 -36.98
CA PRO A 272 -11.40 1.30 -35.65
C PRO A 272 -11.78 -0.11 -35.15
N ASP A 273 -13.05 -0.52 -35.30
CA ASP A 273 -13.57 -1.82 -34.82
C ASP A 273 -12.87 -3.07 -35.39
N LEU A 274 -12.12 -2.96 -36.48
CA LEU A 274 -11.43 -4.10 -37.12
C LEU A 274 -10.27 -4.63 -36.28
N ASN A 275 -9.67 -3.77 -35.45
CA ASN A 275 -8.51 -4.11 -34.64
C ASN A 275 -8.89 -4.53 -33.20
N TRP A 276 -10.18 -4.56 -32.85
CA TRP A 276 -10.61 -4.50 -31.45
C TRP A 276 -11.28 -5.77 -30.90
N VAL A 277 -11.53 -6.78 -31.74
CA VAL A 277 -12.07 -8.10 -31.30
C VAL A 277 -10.97 -9.17 -31.42
N LYS A 278 -10.58 -9.79 -30.30
CA LYS A 278 -9.77 -11.02 -30.30
C LYS A 278 -10.52 -12.11 -31.09
N GLY A 279 -10.11 -12.35 -32.33
CA GLY A 279 -10.71 -13.34 -33.23
C GLY A 279 -11.05 -12.86 -34.64
N GLY A 280 -10.93 -11.57 -34.97
CA GLY A 280 -10.95 -11.07 -36.36
C GLY A 280 -12.26 -11.30 -37.14
N THR A 281 -13.41 -11.26 -36.47
CA THR A 281 -14.71 -11.57 -37.10
C THR A 281 -15.31 -10.42 -37.93
N ARG A 282 -14.95 -9.16 -37.65
CA ARG A 282 -15.36 -7.98 -38.44
C ARG A 282 -14.25 -7.58 -39.43
N ARG A 283 -14.61 -7.20 -40.65
CA ARG A 283 -13.70 -6.85 -41.75
C ARG A 283 -14.12 -5.51 -42.37
N GLY A 284 -13.18 -4.71 -42.86
CA GLY A 284 -13.46 -3.50 -43.64
C GLY A 284 -13.43 -3.78 -45.14
N TYR A 285 -13.84 -2.80 -45.95
CA TYR A 285 -13.80 -2.92 -47.41
C TYR A 285 -12.35 -2.88 -47.95
N PHE A 286 -11.43 -2.23 -47.24
CA PHE A 286 -10.01 -2.16 -47.63
C PHE A 286 -9.08 -3.02 -46.76
N ASP A 287 -9.64 -3.92 -45.95
CA ASP A 287 -8.87 -4.64 -44.91
C ASP A 287 -7.72 -5.50 -45.46
N ARG A 288 -7.84 -6.02 -46.69
CA ARG A 288 -6.77 -6.81 -47.34
C ARG A 288 -5.70 -5.99 -48.05
N MET A 289 -5.83 -4.66 -48.06
CA MET A 289 -4.91 -3.78 -48.77
C MET A 289 -3.65 -3.51 -47.94
N THR A 290 -2.53 -3.41 -48.65
CA THR A 290 -1.23 -2.99 -48.11
C THR A 290 -0.86 -1.63 -48.67
N SER A 291 -0.02 -0.89 -47.95
CA SER A 291 0.53 0.37 -48.46
C SER A 291 1.35 0.11 -49.73
N SER A 292 1.10 0.88 -50.78
CA SER A 292 1.78 0.75 -52.08
C SER A 292 1.85 2.10 -52.78
N GLY A 293 3.06 2.48 -53.23
CA GLY A 293 3.31 3.76 -53.87
C GLY A 293 2.86 4.94 -53.00
N ARG A 294 1.94 5.76 -53.53
CA ARG A 294 1.36 6.92 -52.82
C ARG A 294 0.10 6.61 -52.02
N VAL A 295 -0.35 5.35 -51.98
CA VAL A 295 -1.48 4.90 -51.17
C VAL A 295 -0.94 4.29 -49.89
N ARG A 296 -1.28 4.88 -48.74
CA ARG A 296 -0.81 4.48 -47.42
C ARG A 296 -1.99 4.03 -46.56
N MET A 297 -1.90 2.80 -46.04
CA MET A 297 -2.87 2.28 -45.08
C MET A 297 -2.57 2.84 -43.69
N VAL A 298 -3.54 3.51 -43.09
CA VAL A 298 -3.49 4.00 -41.70
C VAL A 298 -4.32 3.06 -40.84
N ARG A 299 -3.64 2.11 -40.18
CA ARG A 299 -4.27 1.11 -39.30
C ARG A 299 -4.28 1.50 -37.83
N ASP A 300 -3.50 2.53 -37.50
CA ASP A 300 -3.39 3.13 -36.19
C ASP A 300 -4.76 3.52 -35.62
N SER A 301 -4.95 3.24 -34.32
CA SER A 301 -6.01 3.90 -33.54
C SER A 301 -5.54 5.33 -33.29
N VAL A 302 -6.29 6.30 -33.80
CA VAL A 302 -5.95 7.73 -33.75
C VAL A 302 -7.23 8.55 -33.74
N ASN A 303 -7.21 9.66 -33.03
CA ASN A 303 -8.31 10.62 -33.03
C ASN A 303 -8.55 11.17 -34.46
N PRO A 304 -9.79 11.21 -34.98
CA PRO A 304 -10.08 11.72 -36.32
C PRO A 304 -9.53 13.12 -36.62
N PHE A 305 -9.53 14.03 -35.64
CA PHE A 305 -9.07 15.40 -35.83
C PHE A 305 -7.55 15.50 -36.09
N GLU A 306 -6.76 14.54 -35.59
CA GLU A 306 -5.33 14.44 -35.94
C GLU A 306 -5.12 14.04 -37.41
N LEU A 307 -6.08 13.32 -38.01
CA LEU A 307 -6.05 13.01 -39.45
C LEU A 307 -6.51 14.20 -40.28
N PHE A 308 -7.55 14.91 -39.83
CA PHE A 308 -8.07 16.08 -40.55
C PHE A 308 -7.02 17.18 -40.64
N ASP A 309 -6.20 17.37 -39.62
CA ASP A 309 -5.04 18.28 -39.66
C ASP A 309 -4.04 17.97 -40.79
N LEU A 310 -3.97 16.73 -41.26
CA LEU A 310 -3.00 16.28 -42.27
C LEU A 310 -3.52 16.35 -43.70
N VAL A 311 -4.84 16.49 -43.89
CA VAL A 311 -5.50 16.34 -45.20
C VAL A 311 -6.35 17.54 -45.55
N ASP A 312 -6.59 17.76 -46.84
CA ASP A 312 -7.47 18.84 -47.32
C ASP A 312 -8.85 18.32 -47.76
N LYS A 313 -8.91 17.05 -48.17
CA LYS A 313 -10.08 16.41 -48.78
C LYS A 313 -10.30 15.02 -48.20
N VAL A 314 -11.56 14.66 -47.97
CA VAL A 314 -11.98 13.40 -47.36
C VAL A 314 -13.02 12.70 -48.23
N TYR A 315 -12.80 11.43 -48.53
CA TYR A 315 -13.70 10.57 -49.30
C TYR A 315 -14.34 9.54 -48.36
N VAL A 316 -15.67 9.45 -48.39
CA VAL A 316 -16.45 8.57 -47.52
C VAL A 316 -17.52 7.82 -48.31
N GLY A 317 -17.83 6.60 -47.89
CA GLY A 317 -19.06 5.91 -48.29
C GLY A 317 -20.26 6.57 -47.60
N THR A 318 -20.45 6.25 -46.33
CA THR A 318 -21.51 6.80 -45.47
C THR A 318 -21.05 7.11 -44.03
N SER A 319 -19.74 7.06 -43.78
CA SER A 319 -19.15 7.17 -42.44
C SER A 319 -19.48 8.48 -41.73
N GLY A 320 -19.76 8.44 -40.43
CA GLY A 320 -19.90 9.64 -39.59
C GLY A 320 -18.66 10.54 -39.58
N MET A 321 -17.47 10.01 -39.88
CA MET A 321 -16.24 10.80 -40.01
C MET A 321 -16.33 11.87 -41.13
N GLY A 322 -17.20 11.69 -42.13
CA GLY A 322 -17.42 12.73 -43.14
C GLY A 322 -18.10 13.97 -42.56
N LEU A 323 -19.05 13.79 -41.63
CA LEU A 323 -19.65 14.92 -40.90
C LEU A 323 -18.60 15.61 -40.03
N GLU A 324 -17.76 14.86 -39.31
CA GLU A 324 -16.68 15.43 -38.50
C GLU A 324 -15.66 16.19 -39.35
N ALA A 325 -15.36 15.69 -40.56
CA ALA A 325 -14.49 16.37 -41.53
C ALA A 325 -15.08 17.70 -42.02
N LEU A 326 -16.40 17.78 -42.23
CA LEU A 326 -17.08 19.06 -42.52
C LEU A 326 -16.91 20.05 -41.36
N LEU A 327 -17.06 19.59 -40.11
CA LEU A 327 -16.84 20.44 -38.92
C LEU A 327 -15.40 20.95 -38.84
N ALA A 328 -14.43 20.13 -39.24
CA ALA A 328 -13.02 20.50 -39.36
C ALA A 328 -12.69 21.33 -40.61
N GLY A 329 -13.70 21.76 -41.39
CA GLY A 329 -13.55 22.62 -42.57
C GLY A 329 -12.94 21.92 -43.78
N LYS A 330 -13.06 20.59 -43.88
CA LYS A 330 -12.51 19.81 -45.00
C LYS A 330 -13.52 19.65 -46.12
N GLN A 331 -13.02 19.52 -47.35
CA GLN A 331 -13.87 19.13 -48.47
C GLN A 331 -14.24 17.65 -48.34
N VAL A 332 -15.52 17.33 -48.44
CA VAL A 332 -16.02 15.95 -48.26
C VAL A 332 -16.72 15.46 -49.52
N VAL A 333 -16.34 14.27 -49.99
CA VAL A 333 -16.93 13.57 -51.13
C VAL A 333 -17.65 12.32 -50.65
N CYS A 334 -18.94 12.22 -50.95
CA CYS A 334 -19.81 11.13 -50.52
C CYS A 334 -20.10 10.18 -51.69
N PHE A 335 -19.67 8.92 -51.57
CA PHE A 335 -19.96 7.87 -52.56
C PHE A 335 -21.24 7.08 -52.25
N GLY A 336 -21.73 7.16 -51.02
CA GLY A 336 -23.10 6.81 -50.67
C GLY A 336 -23.91 8.06 -50.31
N ALA A 337 -25.02 7.83 -49.63
CA ALA A 337 -26.00 8.83 -49.22
C ALA A 337 -26.14 8.92 -47.68
N PRO A 338 -25.08 9.29 -46.93
CA PRO A 338 -25.21 9.54 -45.49
C PRO A 338 -26.20 10.68 -45.20
N SER A 339 -26.70 10.79 -43.97
CA SER A 339 -27.72 11.79 -43.60
C SER A 339 -27.30 13.25 -43.85
N TYR A 340 -26.00 13.54 -43.87
CA TYR A 340 -25.45 14.87 -44.12
C TYR A 340 -25.16 15.17 -45.60
N ALA A 341 -25.36 14.20 -46.50
CA ALA A 341 -25.30 14.39 -47.96
C ALA A 341 -26.64 14.86 -48.53
N GLY A 342 -26.61 15.62 -49.63
CA GLY A 342 -27.78 16.18 -50.31
C GLY A 342 -28.17 17.60 -49.89
N TRP A 343 -27.45 18.20 -48.94
CA TRP A 343 -27.77 19.54 -48.40
C TRP A 343 -26.89 20.67 -48.97
N GLY A 344 -26.04 20.36 -49.95
CA GLY A 344 -25.17 21.33 -50.64
C GLY A 344 -23.86 21.68 -49.94
N LEU A 345 -23.45 20.88 -48.94
CA LEU A 345 -22.18 21.00 -48.20
C LEU A 345 -21.12 19.97 -48.62
N THR A 346 -21.51 18.95 -49.39
CA THR A 346 -20.69 17.82 -49.84
C THR A 346 -20.69 17.68 -51.36
N ASP A 347 -19.66 17.02 -51.90
CA ASP A 347 -19.63 16.53 -53.29
C ASP A 347 -20.29 15.14 -53.31
N ASP A 348 -21.57 15.10 -53.65
CA ASP A 348 -22.41 13.91 -53.59
C ASP A 348 -22.39 13.13 -54.91
N ARG A 349 -21.93 11.88 -54.87
CA ARG A 349 -21.93 10.96 -56.01
C ARG A 349 -23.19 10.10 -56.10
N THR A 350 -24.08 10.22 -55.11
CA THR A 350 -25.39 9.56 -55.07
C THR A 350 -26.46 10.58 -54.75
N GLU A 351 -27.51 10.63 -55.56
CA GLU A 351 -28.63 11.55 -55.38
C GLU A 351 -29.68 10.99 -54.38
N VAL A 352 -30.22 11.88 -53.54
CA VAL A 352 -31.34 11.59 -52.62
C VAL A 352 -32.49 12.55 -52.96
N PRO A 353 -33.50 12.12 -53.74
CA PRO A 353 -34.49 13.02 -54.33
C PRO A 353 -35.28 13.89 -53.35
N HIS A 354 -35.55 13.39 -52.13
CA HIS A 354 -36.30 14.14 -51.11
C HIS A 354 -35.45 15.12 -50.30
N ARG A 355 -34.12 15.18 -50.51
CA ARG A 355 -33.23 16.19 -49.91
C ARG A 355 -32.91 17.26 -50.94
N HIS A 356 -33.64 18.36 -50.89
CA HIS A 356 -33.61 19.37 -51.96
C HIS A 356 -33.26 20.78 -51.48
N ARG A 357 -33.30 21.05 -50.17
CA ARG A 357 -32.96 22.37 -49.62
C ARG A 357 -31.45 22.48 -49.39
N ARG A 358 -30.86 23.65 -49.67
CA ARG A 358 -29.47 23.93 -49.28
C ARG A 358 -29.41 24.42 -47.85
N ARG A 359 -28.41 23.95 -47.09
CA ARG A 359 -28.15 24.37 -45.70
C ARG A 359 -26.71 24.80 -45.51
N ASP A 360 -26.50 25.75 -44.61
CA ASP A 360 -25.16 26.03 -44.12
C ASP A 360 -24.75 25.05 -43.01
N LEU A 361 -23.46 25.07 -42.66
CA LEU A 361 -22.90 24.12 -41.70
C LEU A 361 -23.44 24.32 -40.27
N ALA A 362 -23.77 25.56 -39.88
CA ALA A 362 -24.31 25.84 -38.55
C ALA A 362 -25.76 25.35 -38.42
N GLU A 363 -26.57 25.51 -39.47
CA GLU A 363 -27.91 24.94 -39.56
C GLU A 363 -27.88 23.42 -39.51
N LEU A 364 -26.99 22.79 -40.29
CA LEU A 364 -26.81 21.35 -40.29
C LEU A 364 -26.37 20.86 -38.90
N PHE A 365 -25.37 21.50 -38.29
CA PHE A 365 -24.90 21.15 -36.96
C PHE A 365 -26.00 21.31 -35.91
N HIS A 366 -26.75 22.41 -35.93
CA HIS A 366 -27.86 22.63 -35.02
C HIS A 366 -28.89 21.51 -35.15
N ALA A 367 -29.29 21.14 -36.38
CA ALA A 367 -30.24 20.07 -36.61
C ALA A 367 -29.73 18.74 -36.02
N PHE A 368 -28.49 18.34 -36.32
CA PHE A 368 -27.92 17.05 -35.92
C PHE A 368 -27.61 16.97 -34.41
N TYR A 369 -26.80 17.90 -33.91
CA TYR A 369 -26.21 17.84 -32.58
C TYR A 369 -27.10 18.49 -31.51
N ILE A 370 -27.89 19.52 -31.84
CA ILE A 370 -28.66 20.26 -30.83
C ILE A 370 -30.13 19.81 -30.80
N TRP A 371 -30.78 19.76 -31.96
CA TRP A 371 -32.21 19.47 -32.05
C TRP A 371 -32.54 17.98 -32.20
N TYR A 372 -31.76 17.20 -32.93
CA TYR A 372 -32.10 15.80 -33.19
C TYR A 372 -31.57 14.84 -32.11
N THR A 373 -30.38 15.14 -31.56
CA THR A 373 -29.79 14.33 -30.47
C THR A 373 -30.34 14.74 -29.11
N ILE A 374 -30.73 13.75 -28.30
CA ILE A 374 -31.13 13.92 -26.89
C ILE A 374 -30.00 13.43 -26.01
N TYR A 375 -29.39 14.35 -25.27
CA TYR A 375 -28.27 14.07 -24.38
C TYR A 375 -28.70 13.79 -22.95
N HIS A 376 -27.85 13.06 -22.24
CA HIS A 376 -27.92 12.78 -20.83
C HIS A 376 -26.52 12.40 -20.32
N LEU A 377 -26.26 12.65 -19.05
CA LEU A 377 -25.02 12.24 -18.39
C LEU A 377 -25.28 11.03 -17.48
N PRO A 378 -24.29 10.44 -16.80
CA PRO A 378 -24.54 9.45 -15.75
C PRO A 378 -25.26 10.05 -14.53
N GLU A 379 -24.98 11.32 -14.23
CA GLU A 379 -25.56 12.11 -13.14
C GLU A 379 -25.98 13.50 -13.67
N GLY A 380 -26.94 14.18 -13.03
CA GLY A 380 -27.38 15.53 -13.46
C GLY A 380 -28.72 15.58 -14.23
N PRO A 381 -29.06 16.71 -14.86
CA PRO A 381 -30.37 16.91 -15.50
C PRO A 381 -30.57 16.04 -16.76
N VAL A 382 -31.83 15.76 -17.08
CA VAL A 382 -32.26 15.04 -18.29
C VAL A 382 -33.40 15.85 -18.95
N PRO A 383 -33.22 16.36 -20.18
CA PRO A 383 -32.05 16.16 -21.03
C PRO A 383 -30.87 17.04 -20.58
N ALA A 384 -29.66 16.56 -20.77
CA ALA A 384 -28.46 17.37 -20.61
C ALA A 384 -28.32 18.32 -21.82
N ARG A 385 -27.61 19.43 -21.66
CA ARG A 385 -27.22 20.27 -22.80
C ARG A 385 -25.99 19.67 -23.47
N ILE A 386 -25.78 19.99 -24.75
CA ILE A 386 -24.56 19.58 -25.46
C ILE A 386 -23.31 20.09 -24.74
N GLU A 387 -23.35 21.30 -24.17
CA GLU A 387 -22.23 21.88 -23.44
C GLU A 387 -21.83 21.05 -22.22
N ASP A 388 -22.82 20.52 -21.48
CA ASP A 388 -22.57 19.65 -20.33
C ASP A 388 -21.94 18.31 -20.76
N VAL A 389 -22.30 17.81 -21.96
CA VAL A 389 -21.69 16.61 -22.55
C VAL A 389 -20.25 16.86 -22.98
N LEU A 390 -19.96 18.03 -23.56
CA LEU A 390 -18.59 18.40 -23.92
C LEU A 390 -17.71 18.53 -22.66
N ASP A 391 -18.21 19.17 -21.60
CA ASP A 391 -17.53 19.25 -20.30
C ASP A 391 -17.25 17.84 -19.75
N PHE A 392 -18.25 16.96 -19.77
CA PHE A 392 -18.11 15.60 -19.29
C PHE A 392 -17.06 14.82 -20.10
N ILE A 393 -17.09 14.90 -21.43
CA ILE A 393 -16.13 14.21 -22.30
C ILE A 393 -14.70 14.69 -22.01
N GLU A 394 -14.47 15.99 -21.94
CA GLU A 394 -13.14 16.54 -21.71
C GLU A 394 -12.57 16.14 -20.34
N GLN A 395 -13.42 16.05 -19.32
CA GLN A 395 -13.03 15.66 -17.97
C GLN A 395 -12.78 14.15 -17.82
N HIS A 396 -13.57 13.31 -18.51
CA HIS A 396 -13.64 11.87 -18.23
C HIS A 396 -13.07 10.99 -19.35
N ARG A 397 -12.64 11.56 -20.50
CA ARG A 397 -11.96 10.79 -21.53
C ARG A 397 -10.62 10.23 -21.02
N PRO A 398 -10.24 9.00 -21.41
CA PRO A 398 -9.04 8.34 -20.89
C PRO A 398 -7.73 8.87 -21.50
N VAL A 399 -7.81 9.60 -22.62
CA VAL A 399 -6.64 10.19 -23.29
C VAL A 399 -6.88 11.67 -23.52
N ARG A 400 -5.89 12.49 -23.17
CA ARG A 400 -5.93 13.94 -23.35
C ARG A 400 -5.19 14.36 -24.64
N PRO A 401 -5.58 15.48 -25.26
CA PRO A 401 -4.85 16.05 -26.37
C PRO A 401 -3.44 16.42 -25.95
N ILE A 402 -2.48 16.15 -26.84
CA ILE A 402 -1.11 16.59 -26.64
C ILE A 402 -1.07 18.12 -26.85
N PRO A 403 -0.50 18.90 -25.90
CA PRO A 403 -0.35 20.33 -26.07
C PRO A 403 0.46 20.65 -27.33
N ARG A 404 -0.08 21.49 -28.22
CA ARG A 404 0.59 21.90 -29.47
C ARG A 404 1.73 22.90 -29.23
N VAL A 405 1.66 23.64 -28.13
CA VAL A 405 2.68 24.59 -27.68
C VAL A 405 3.22 24.09 -26.35
N VAL A 406 4.54 23.92 -26.28
CA VAL A 406 5.25 23.53 -25.05
C VAL A 406 5.84 24.79 -24.43
N SER A 407 5.71 24.92 -23.10
CA SER A 407 6.33 26.02 -22.37
C SER A 407 7.84 26.01 -22.58
N ALA A 408 8.44 27.19 -22.80
CA ALA A 408 9.89 27.33 -22.81
C ALA A 408 10.48 27.06 -21.41
N GLU A 409 9.70 27.29 -20.37
CA GLU A 409 10.01 27.10 -18.95
C GLU A 409 8.93 26.22 -18.31
N PRO A 410 9.00 24.88 -18.46
CA PRO A 410 8.02 24.00 -17.85
C PRO A 410 8.10 24.05 -16.32
N ALA A 411 7.03 23.66 -15.61
CA ALA A 411 7.10 23.52 -14.17
C ALA A 411 7.99 22.34 -13.75
N ILE A 412 7.91 21.20 -14.47
CA ILE A 412 8.64 19.96 -14.13
C ILE A 412 9.47 19.47 -15.33
N SER A 413 10.72 19.08 -15.08
CA SER A 413 11.49 18.19 -15.96
C SER A 413 11.47 16.78 -15.41
N ILE A 414 10.84 15.85 -16.12
CA ILE A 414 10.80 14.43 -15.76
C ILE A 414 11.98 13.74 -16.47
N ILE A 415 12.92 13.19 -15.71
CA ILE A 415 14.14 12.58 -16.22
C ILE A 415 14.02 11.07 -16.12
N ILE A 416 14.22 10.38 -17.26
CA ILE A 416 14.10 8.93 -17.37
C ILE A 416 15.35 8.37 -18.06
N PRO A 417 16.24 7.66 -17.33
CA PRO A 417 17.34 6.93 -17.95
C PRO A 417 16.80 5.64 -18.59
N VAL A 418 17.14 5.37 -19.85
CA VAL A 418 16.61 4.26 -20.64
C VAL A 418 17.75 3.33 -21.05
N HIS A 419 17.65 2.06 -20.66
CA HIS A 419 18.56 1.00 -21.10
C HIS A 419 17.90 -0.38 -20.94
N GLY A 420 17.54 -1.05 -22.04
CA GLY A 420 17.07 -2.44 -22.00
C GLY A 420 15.69 -2.65 -21.36
N VAL A 421 14.70 -1.85 -21.76
CA VAL A 421 13.37 -1.73 -21.11
C VAL A 421 12.21 -1.67 -22.12
N GLU A 422 12.36 -2.29 -23.29
CA GLU A 422 11.39 -2.20 -24.39
C GLU A 422 9.97 -2.64 -23.99
N ASN A 423 9.84 -3.58 -23.05
CA ASN A 423 8.56 -4.10 -22.58
C ASN A 423 7.79 -3.12 -21.67
N TYR A 424 8.45 -2.10 -21.12
CA TYR A 424 7.88 -1.26 -20.07
C TYR A 424 7.82 0.23 -20.43
N LEU A 425 8.77 0.71 -21.23
CA LEU A 425 8.93 2.14 -21.53
C LEU A 425 7.65 2.80 -22.08
N ALA A 426 6.93 2.11 -22.95
CA ALA A 426 5.70 2.63 -23.53
C ALA A 426 4.63 2.91 -22.46
N GLU A 427 4.47 2.02 -21.49
CA GLU A 427 3.49 2.20 -20.41
C GLU A 427 3.89 3.30 -19.44
N CYS A 428 5.19 3.39 -19.12
CA CYS A 428 5.75 4.49 -18.35
C CYS A 428 5.37 5.84 -18.98
N LEU A 429 5.67 6.02 -20.27
CA LEU A 429 5.37 7.24 -21.03
C LEU A 429 3.86 7.52 -21.12
N ILE A 430 3.04 6.51 -21.38
CA ILE A 430 1.58 6.64 -21.39
C ILE A 430 1.06 7.13 -20.03
N SER A 431 1.62 6.63 -18.92
CA SER A 431 1.20 7.05 -17.57
C SER A 431 1.50 8.52 -17.27
N ILE A 432 2.60 9.04 -17.82
CA ILE A 432 2.97 10.46 -17.74
C ILE A 432 2.05 11.31 -18.64
N GLN A 433 1.77 10.87 -19.87
CA GLN A 433 0.87 11.58 -20.77
C GLN A 433 -0.57 11.69 -20.24
N LYS A 434 -0.99 10.74 -19.38
CA LYS A 434 -2.29 10.73 -18.71
C LYS A 434 -2.43 11.72 -17.56
N GLN A 435 -1.35 12.36 -17.12
CA GLN A 435 -1.40 13.32 -16.02
C GLN A 435 -2.33 14.50 -16.35
N THR A 436 -3.10 15.01 -15.41
CA THR A 436 -4.00 16.16 -15.62
C THR A 436 -3.22 17.47 -15.70
N PHE A 437 -2.10 17.54 -14.99
CA PHE A 437 -1.13 18.62 -15.08
C PHE A 437 -0.26 18.47 -16.34
N GLN A 438 -0.29 19.45 -17.23
CA GLN A 438 0.33 19.36 -18.57
C GLN A 438 1.64 20.18 -18.71
N ASP A 439 1.98 21.02 -17.74
CA ASP A 439 3.13 21.92 -17.79
C ASP A 439 4.44 21.22 -17.36
N PHE A 440 4.87 20.27 -18.19
CA PHE A 440 6.08 19.48 -17.97
C PHE A 440 6.83 19.21 -19.28
N GLU A 441 8.11 18.84 -19.15
CA GLU A 441 8.88 18.16 -20.19
C GLU A 441 9.35 16.78 -19.71
N VAL A 442 9.60 15.88 -20.65
CA VAL A 442 10.21 14.57 -20.39
C VAL A 442 11.54 14.49 -21.11
N ILE A 443 12.60 14.14 -20.39
CA ILE A 443 13.96 13.99 -20.91
C ILE A 443 14.31 12.50 -20.83
N LEU A 444 14.32 11.86 -21.99
CA LEU A 444 14.73 10.47 -22.16
C LEU A 444 16.22 10.43 -22.46
N ILE A 445 17.00 9.73 -21.64
CA ILE A 445 18.43 9.50 -21.88
C ILE A 445 18.61 8.03 -22.26
N ASP A 446 18.73 7.74 -23.55
CA ASP A 446 19.07 6.41 -24.04
C ASP A 446 20.57 6.14 -23.81
N ASP A 447 20.86 5.33 -22.79
CA ASP A 447 22.21 4.98 -22.34
C ASP A 447 22.71 3.72 -23.06
N VAL A 448 22.63 3.74 -24.40
CA VAL A 448 23.03 2.65 -25.30
C VAL A 448 22.16 1.40 -25.10
N SER A 449 20.83 1.53 -25.30
CA SER A 449 19.92 0.40 -25.17
C SER A 449 20.26 -0.75 -26.15
N PRO A 450 20.32 -2.01 -25.69
CA PRO A 450 20.60 -3.16 -26.55
C PRO A 450 19.35 -3.70 -27.28
N ASP A 451 18.18 -3.12 -27.03
CA ASP A 451 16.86 -3.55 -27.50
C ASP A 451 16.12 -2.42 -28.23
N ARG A 452 14.81 -2.56 -28.46
CA ARG A 452 14.02 -1.56 -29.19
C ARG A 452 13.64 -0.33 -28.36
N SER A 453 14.17 -0.16 -27.14
CA SER A 453 13.85 0.98 -26.29
C SER A 453 14.15 2.32 -26.96
N ALA A 454 15.26 2.42 -27.71
CA ALA A 454 15.61 3.63 -28.45
C ALA A 454 14.59 3.98 -29.54
N GLU A 455 14.12 2.97 -30.30
CA GLU A 455 13.06 3.16 -31.32
C GLU A 455 11.75 3.60 -30.69
N ILE A 456 11.38 3.01 -29.54
CA ILE A 456 10.18 3.38 -28.80
C ILE A 456 10.29 4.84 -28.34
N ALA A 457 11.41 5.22 -27.70
CA ALA A 457 11.66 6.58 -27.24
C ALA A 457 11.61 7.61 -28.39
N GLU A 458 12.21 7.29 -29.53
CA GLU A 458 12.19 8.13 -30.73
C GLU A 458 10.76 8.29 -31.27
N GLY A 459 9.98 7.21 -31.29
CA GLY A 459 8.58 7.23 -31.69
C GLY A 459 7.71 8.15 -30.80
N TYR A 460 7.95 8.18 -29.49
CA TYR A 460 7.26 9.08 -28.57
C TYR A 460 7.74 10.54 -28.71
N ALA A 461 9.05 10.78 -28.81
CA ALA A 461 9.62 12.11 -29.02
C ALA A 461 9.15 12.76 -30.33
N ALA A 462 8.94 11.95 -31.39
CA ALA A 462 8.39 12.44 -32.66
C ALA A 462 6.90 12.84 -32.58
N ARG A 463 6.15 12.31 -31.60
CA ARG A 463 4.69 12.49 -31.48
C ARG A 463 4.29 13.49 -30.39
N ASP A 464 5.09 13.62 -29.35
CA ASP A 464 4.83 14.50 -28.21
C ASP A 464 5.97 15.52 -28.08
N PRO A 465 5.73 16.81 -28.39
CA PRO A 465 6.79 17.83 -28.38
C PRO A 465 7.34 18.11 -26.98
N ARG A 466 6.69 17.61 -25.91
CA ARG A 466 7.22 17.69 -24.54
C ARG A 466 8.32 16.67 -24.27
N ILE A 467 8.45 15.64 -25.10
CA ILE A 467 9.41 14.55 -24.91
C ILE A 467 10.66 14.83 -25.76
N ARG A 468 11.81 14.86 -25.11
CA ARG A 468 13.12 15.04 -25.75
C ARG A 468 14.00 13.82 -25.50
N LEU A 469 14.49 13.23 -26.59
CA LEU A 469 15.41 12.09 -26.55
C LEU A 469 16.86 12.56 -26.70
N ILE A 470 17.73 12.09 -25.80
CA ILE A 470 19.19 12.24 -25.87
C ILE A 470 19.77 10.84 -26.02
N ARG A 471 20.49 10.61 -27.12
CA ARG A 471 21.17 9.33 -27.37
C ARG A 471 22.63 9.42 -26.99
N ARG A 472 23.10 8.43 -26.23
CA ARG A 472 24.50 8.29 -25.88
C ARG A 472 25.21 7.29 -26.80
N THR A 473 26.52 7.46 -26.91
CA THR A 473 27.42 6.54 -27.62
C THR A 473 28.10 5.55 -26.67
N GLU A 474 28.08 5.83 -25.37
CA GLU A 474 28.72 5.03 -24.33
C GLU A 474 27.79 4.91 -23.12
N ASN A 475 27.74 3.70 -22.54
CA ASN A 475 26.96 3.39 -21.35
C ASN A 475 27.69 3.95 -20.11
N ILE A 476 27.05 4.89 -19.42
CA ILE A 476 27.57 5.52 -18.19
C ILE A 476 26.78 5.13 -16.94
N GLY A 477 25.73 4.34 -17.13
CA GLY A 477 24.80 3.88 -16.11
C GLY A 477 23.79 4.93 -15.63
N PRO A 478 22.77 4.46 -14.91
CA PRO A 478 21.55 5.23 -14.66
C PRO A 478 21.79 6.48 -13.78
N GLY A 479 22.69 6.42 -12.79
CA GLY A 479 23.03 7.57 -11.96
C GLY A 479 23.58 8.76 -12.78
N PHE A 480 24.61 8.51 -13.60
CA PHE A 480 25.21 9.56 -14.41
C PHE A 480 24.33 10.00 -15.59
N ALA A 481 23.52 9.10 -16.16
CA ALA A 481 22.49 9.47 -17.13
C ALA A 481 21.47 10.47 -16.55
N ARG A 482 21.09 10.31 -15.27
CA ARG A 482 20.23 11.28 -14.58
C ARG A 482 20.92 12.62 -14.37
N ASN A 483 22.22 12.66 -14.04
CA ASN A 483 22.96 13.93 -13.96
C ASN A 483 22.92 14.68 -15.30
N GLN A 484 23.14 14.00 -16.43
CA GLN A 484 23.02 14.59 -17.76
C GLN A 484 21.61 15.15 -18.00
N GLY A 485 20.57 14.43 -17.55
CA GLY A 485 19.20 14.91 -17.58
C GLY A 485 19.00 16.20 -16.78
N VAL A 486 19.60 16.32 -15.59
CA VAL A 486 19.51 17.52 -14.73
C VAL A 486 20.19 18.71 -15.38
N GLU A 487 21.33 18.51 -16.06
CA GLU A 487 22.08 19.58 -16.72
C GLU A 487 21.31 20.26 -17.85
N VAL A 488 20.46 19.51 -18.55
CA VAL A 488 19.66 20.01 -19.67
C VAL A 488 18.21 20.32 -19.29
N ALA A 489 17.84 20.10 -18.03
CA ALA A 489 16.49 20.35 -17.50
C ALA A 489 16.16 21.85 -17.49
N ARG A 490 14.99 22.20 -18.02
CA ARG A 490 14.45 23.57 -18.05
C ARG A 490 13.43 23.82 -16.93
N GLY A 491 12.92 22.76 -16.32
CA GLY A 491 11.87 22.78 -15.32
C GLY A 491 12.26 23.51 -14.04
N ARG A 492 11.29 24.16 -13.38
CA ARG A 492 11.50 24.68 -12.00
C ARG A 492 11.80 23.55 -11.02
N TYR A 493 11.15 22.41 -11.23
CA TYR A 493 11.32 21.18 -10.47
C TYR A 493 11.86 20.04 -11.35
N VAL A 494 12.52 19.08 -10.73
CA VAL A 494 13.02 17.85 -11.32
C VAL A 494 12.33 16.67 -10.66
N LEU A 495 11.88 15.73 -11.49
CA LEU A 495 11.32 14.45 -11.06
C LEU A 495 12.08 13.33 -11.75
N PHE A 496 12.53 12.33 -11.00
CA PHE A 496 13.15 11.14 -11.58
C PHE A 496 12.16 10.00 -11.62
N ILE A 497 12.09 9.29 -12.75
CA ILE A 497 11.23 8.11 -12.91
C ILE A 497 12.04 7.01 -13.58
N ASP A 498 11.94 5.80 -13.03
CA ASP A 498 12.55 4.62 -13.64
C ASP A 498 11.69 4.15 -14.83
N PRO A 499 12.31 3.76 -15.96
CA PRO A 499 11.59 3.49 -17.21
C PRO A 499 10.72 2.22 -17.17
N ASP A 500 10.88 1.39 -16.14
CA ASP A 500 10.07 0.20 -15.88
C ASP A 500 8.93 0.44 -14.88
N ASP A 501 8.77 1.64 -14.36
CA ASP A 501 7.71 2.05 -13.45
C ASP A 501 6.63 2.90 -14.14
N TYR A 502 5.47 3.07 -13.50
CA TYR A 502 4.37 3.90 -14.02
C TYR A 502 3.64 4.68 -12.91
N MET A 503 3.02 5.80 -13.30
CA MET A 503 2.23 6.67 -12.41
C MET A 503 0.75 6.28 -12.44
N PRO A 504 0.17 5.76 -11.34
CA PRO A 504 -1.22 5.27 -11.33
C PRO A 504 -2.26 6.38 -11.13
N ASP A 505 -1.89 7.50 -10.50
CA ASP A 505 -2.75 8.63 -10.19
C ASP A 505 -2.56 9.73 -11.24
N ALA A 506 -3.63 10.07 -11.95
CA ALA A 506 -3.59 11.09 -13.01
C ALA A 506 -3.42 12.51 -12.46
N ASP A 507 -3.74 12.77 -11.19
CA ASP A 507 -3.60 14.10 -10.59
C ASP A 507 -2.27 14.29 -9.86
N HIS A 508 -1.41 13.28 -9.87
CA HIS A 508 -0.19 13.22 -9.08
C HIS A 508 0.72 14.44 -9.25
N LEU A 509 1.11 14.75 -10.50
CA LEU A 509 2.02 15.87 -10.78
C LEU A 509 1.46 17.22 -10.32
N GLY A 510 0.16 17.44 -10.51
CA GLY A 510 -0.49 18.69 -10.09
C GLY A 510 -0.47 18.86 -8.57
N ARG A 511 -0.70 17.78 -7.83
CA ARG A 511 -0.71 17.80 -6.36
C ARG A 511 0.67 18.12 -5.77
N ILE A 512 1.71 17.45 -6.26
CA ILE A 512 3.07 17.67 -5.74
C ILE A 512 3.63 19.04 -6.10
N VAL A 513 3.31 19.58 -7.29
CA VAL A 513 3.72 20.95 -7.68
C VAL A 513 2.98 21.99 -6.85
N THR A 514 1.67 21.83 -6.67
CA THR A 514 0.87 22.75 -5.84
C THR A 514 1.43 22.81 -4.42
N MET A 515 1.70 21.65 -3.80
CA MET A 515 2.30 21.60 -2.46
C MET A 515 3.71 22.22 -2.44
N ALA A 516 4.54 21.95 -3.45
CA ALA A 516 5.88 22.54 -3.55
C ALA A 516 5.83 24.07 -3.63
N ASP A 517 4.93 24.62 -4.45
CA ASP A 517 4.78 26.07 -4.63
C ASP A 517 4.16 26.74 -3.40
N GLU A 518 3.11 26.18 -2.81
CA GLU A 518 2.48 26.70 -1.57
C GLU A 518 3.46 26.71 -0.40
N ASP A 519 4.18 25.61 -0.20
CA ASP A 519 5.08 25.44 0.92
C ASP A 519 6.48 25.98 0.60
N GLN A 520 6.76 26.50 -0.61
CA GLN A 520 8.11 26.84 -1.07
C GLN A 520 9.13 25.72 -0.73
N ALA A 521 8.73 24.46 -0.95
CA ALA A 521 9.51 23.29 -0.58
C ALA A 521 10.65 23.06 -1.59
N ASP A 522 11.82 22.71 -1.08
CA ASP A 522 12.94 22.24 -1.90
C ASP A 522 12.73 20.79 -2.34
N MET A 523 12.01 20.01 -1.53
CA MET A 523 11.73 18.61 -1.78
C MET A 523 10.29 18.25 -1.38
N VAL A 524 9.57 17.54 -2.26
CA VAL A 524 8.25 16.98 -1.95
C VAL A 524 8.27 15.47 -2.13
N ARG A 525 8.10 14.73 -1.02
CA ARG A 525 7.94 13.28 -1.05
C ARG A 525 6.52 12.91 -1.43
N TYR A 526 6.34 11.85 -2.22
CA TYR A 526 5.03 11.24 -2.46
C TYR A 526 5.03 9.74 -2.15
N ARG A 527 3.85 9.13 -2.19
CA ARG A 527 3.67 7.72 -1.86
C ARG A 527 4.08 6.81 -3.00
N LYS A 528 4.85 5.79 -2.65
CA LYS A 528 5.01 4.59 -3.46
C LYS A 528 3.98 3.57 -2.99
N ARG A 529 2.78 3.64 -3.56
CA ARG A 529 1.61 2.91 -3.05
C ARG A 529 1.81 1.39 -3.02
N ARG A 530 2.41 0.84 -4.09
CA ARG A 530 2.49 -0.61 -4.31
C ARG A 530 3.80 -1.02 -4.97
N GLU A 531 4.23 -2.22 -4.61
CA GLU A 531 5.24 -2.99 -5.32
C GLU A 531 4.56 -4.08 -6.14
N GLN A 532 4.88 -4.10 -7.43
CA GLN A 532 4.39 -5.05 -8.43
C GLN A 532 5.47 -6.08 -8.70
N VAL A 533 5.27 -7.32 -8.27
CA VAL A 533 6.23 -8.42 -8.45
C VAL A 533 5.85 -9.22 -9.68
N GLU A 534 6.79 -9.38 -10.60
CA GLU A 534 6.63 -10.08 -11.87
C GLU A 534 7.59 -11.27 -11.97
N ASP A 535 7.26 -12.23 -12.84
CA ASP A 535 8.20 -13.27 -13.29
C ASP A 535 9.06 -12.77 -14.45
N ALA A 536 9.86 -13.68 -15.04
CA ALA A 536 10.74 -13.36 -16.16
C ALA A 536 9.99 -13.01 -17.45
N ASP A 537 8.72 -13.40 -17.57
CA ASP A 537 7.88 -13.14 -18.75
C ASP A 537 7.03 -11.87 -18.57
N GLY A 538 7.23 -11.12 -17.48
CA GLY A 538 6.46 -9.92 -17.14
C GLY A 538 5.06 -10.21 -16.59
N VAL A 539 4.77 -11.45 -16.21
CA VAL A 539 3.45 -11.80 -15.65
C VAL A 539 3.39 -11.40 -14.17
N LEU A 540 2.30 -10.70 -13.82
CA LEU A 540 2.02 -10.28 -12.46
C LEU A 540 1.88 -11.48 -11.51
N LEU A 541 2.85 -11.64 -10.60
CA LEU A 541 2.81 -12.64 -9.54
C LEU A 541 2.12 -12.11 -8.28
N GLN A 542 2.42 -10.86 -7.90
CA GLN A 542 1.93 -10.28 -6.65
C GLN A 542 1.91 -8.76 -6.67
N MET A 543 0.84 -8.17 -6.14
CA MET A 543 0.81 -6.76 -5.70
C MET A 543 0.88 -6.69 -4.18
N ARG A 544 1.79 -5.88 -3.62
CA ARG A 544 1.90 -5.67 -2.17
C ARG A 544 2.11 -4.19 -1.82
N PRO A 545 1.61 -3.71 -0.67
CA PRO A 545 1.90 -2.36 -0.20
C PRO A 545 3.37 -2.24 0.21
N ASP A 546 4.01 -1.07 -0.01
CA ASP A 546 5.34 -0.83 0.53
C ASP A 546 5.24 -0.64 2.06
N ALA A 547 6.06 -1.39 2.80
CA ALA A 547 6.11 -1.31 4.25
C ALA A 547 6.70 0.02 4.73
N THR A 548 7.49 0.72 3.91
CA THR A 548 8.07 2.02 4.28
C THR A 548 7.02 3.13 4.37
N GLU A 549 5.87 3.00 3.70
CA GLU A 549 4.78 3.98 3.81
C GLU A 549 4.17 4.03 5.22
N ALA A 550 4.41 3.02 6.06
CA ALA A 550 4.01 3.05 7.47
C ALA A 550 4.70 4.16 8.29
N PHE A 551 5.82 4.70 7.82
CA PHE A 551 6.51 5.84 8.43
C PHE A 551 5.95 7.20 7.98
N PHE A 552 5.04 7.21 7.00
CA PHE A 552 4.46 8.41 6.38
C PHE A 552 2.92 8.35 6.37
N PRO A 553 2.27 8.20 7.54
CA PRO A 553 0.83 8.05 7.63
C PRO A 553 0.08 9.33 7.23
N ASP A 554 0.66 10.49 7.54
CA ASP A 554 0.04 11.81 7.41
C ASP A 554 0.83 12.71 6.45
N GLU A 555 0.14 13.70 5.87
CA GLU A 555 0.82 14.79 5.16
C GLU A 555 1.60 15.67 6.14
N MET A 556 2.76 16.15 5.70
CA MET A 556 3.62 17.04 6.48
C MET A 556 4.07 18.20 5.59
N ARG A 557 4.12 19.42 6.11
CA ARG A 557 4.41 20.61 5.31
C ARG A 557 5.57 21.40 5.90
N GLY A 558 6.56 21.72 5.07
CA GLY A 558 7.68 22.60 5.42
C GLY A 558 8.52 22.15 6.62
N VAL A 559 8.79 20.85 6.74
CA VAL A 559 9.61 20.25 7.81
C VAL A 559 11.06 20.05 7.37
N SER A 560 11.91 19.58 8.29
CA SER A 560 13.32 19.21 8.02
C SER A 560 13.64 17.82 8.54
N VAL A 561 14.75 17.22 8.09
CA VAL A 561 15.21 15.91 8.59
C VAL A 561 15.61 15.99 10.07
N ALA A 562 16.19 17.10 10.51
CA ALA A 562 16.54 17.32 11.92
C ALA A 562 15.31 17.30 12.84
N SER A 563 14.21 17.93 12.42
CA SER A 563 12.96 17.96 13.20
C SER A 563 12.17 16.65 13.09
N HIS A 564 12.28 15.95 11.97
CA HIS A 564 11.50 14.76 11.64
C HIS A 564 12.40 13.66 11.06
N PRO A 565 13.24 13.02 11.89
CA PRO A 565 14.25 12.06 11.45
C PRO A 565 13.68 10.85 10.69
N GLN A 566 12.40 10.52 10.89
CA GLN A 566 11.72 9.44 10.18
C GLN A 566 11.70 9.62 8.65
N ILE A 567 11.94 10.84 8.14
CA ILE A 567 12.11 11.10 6.72
C ILE A 567 13.20 10.23 6.10
N ALA A 568 14.24 9.90 6.87
CA ALA A 568 15.33 9.02 6.44
C ALA A 568 14.88 7.59 6.08
N HIS A 569 13.66 7.17 6.44
CA HIS A 569 13.08 5.91 5.98
C HIS A 569 12.66 5.93 4.51
N SER A 570 12.56 7.10 3.88
CA SER A 570 12.41 7.23 2.44
C SER A 570 13.72 6.88 1.77
N ARG A 571 13.71 5.77 1.02
CA ARG A 571 14.93 5.11 0.51
C ARG A 571 15.24 5.36 -0.96
N HIS A 572 14.28 5.89 -1.69
CA HIS A 572 14.32 5.98 -3.15
C HIS A 572 14.32 7.44 -3.56
N PHE A 573 15.31 7.87 -4.34
CA PHE A 573 15.39 9.25 -4.82
C PHE A 573 14.24 9.60 -5.77
N TRP A 574 13.70 8.62 -6.51
CA TRP A 574 12.56 8.78 -7.41
C TRP A 574 11.21 8.86 -6.68
N ASN A 575 11.16 8.85 -5.34
CA ASN A 575 9.95 9.13 -4.55
C ASN A 575 9.75 10.63 -4.26
N TRP A 576 10.47 11.50 -4.95
CA TRP A 576 10.62 12.90 -4.58
C TRP A 576 10.59 13.81 -5.81
N LEU A 577 9.90 14.92 -5.67
CA LEU A 577 10.06 16.12 -6.50
C LEU A 577 11.15 16.99 -5.88
N TYR A 578 12.09 17.47 -6.68
CA TYR A 578 13.18 18.33 -6.22
C TYR A 578 13.11 19.70 -6.89
N ARG A 579 13.35 20.77 -6.16
CA ARG A 579 13.57 22.10 -6.76
C ARG A 579 14.91 22.08 -7.50
N ARG A 580 14.90 22.44 -8.79
CA ARG A 580 16.11 22.36 -9.63
C ARG A 580 17.23 23.26 -9.12
N ASP A 581 16.89 24.49 -8.72
CA ASP A 581 17.86 25.44 -8.16
C ASP A 581 18.44 24.96 -6.81
N PHE A 582 17.68 24.23 -6.00
CA PHE A 582 18.20 23.60 -4.79
C PHE A 582 19.27 22.55 -5.14
N LEU A 583 18.99 21.65 -6.09
CA LEU A 583 19.98 20.66 -6.54
C LEU A 583 21.26 21.34 -7.07
N ALA A 584 21.12 22.40 -7.85
CA ALA A 584 22.24 23.13 -8.42
C ALA A 584 23.07 23.89 -7.37
N ARG A 585 22.41 24.60 -6.45
CA ARG A 585 23.08 25.44 -5.44
C ARG A 585 23.85 24.63 -4.40
N HIS A 586 23.43 23.39 -4.15
CA HIS A 586 24.05 22.47 -3.20
C HIS A 586 24.85 21.33 -3.87
N ASP A 587 25.01 21.37 -5.19
CA ASP A 587 25.70 20.37 -6.01
C ASP A 587 25.26 18.91 -5.72
N VAL A 588 23.96 18.71 -5.49
CA VAL A 588 23.40 17.38 -5.20
C VAL A 588 23.37 16.57 -6.49
N ARG A 589 24.25 15.58 -6.59
CA ARG A 589 24.43 14.75 -7.80
C ARG A 589 24.53 13.27 -7.50
N PHE A 590 24.24 12.45 -8.51
CA PHE A 590 24.55 11.02 -8.45
C PHE A 590 26.07 10.83 -8.57
N LEU A 591 26.69 10.25 -7.54
CA LEU A 591 28.14 10.06 -7.45
C LEU A 591 28.59 8.64 -7.87
N THR A 592 27.63 7.74 -8.09
CA THR A 592 27.89 6.35 -8.44
C THR A 592 26.99 5.90 -9.59
N THR A 593 27.50 4.94 -10.36
CA THR A 593 26.79 4.33 -11.50
C THR A 593 25.60 3.49 -11.04
N TYR A 594 25.77 2.75 -9.94
CA TYR A 594 24.79 1.80 -9.40
C TYR A 594 24.62 1.97 -7.89
N ARG A 595 23.41 1.67 -7.39
CA ARG A 595 23.05 1.74 -5.96
C ARG A 595 23.21 3.15 -5.40
N GLU A 596 22.86 4.11 -6.24
CA GLU A 596 23.09 5.53 -6.12
C GLU A 596 22.15 6.24 -5.12
N GLU A 597 21.11 5.56 -4.66
CA GLU A 597 19.98 6.18 -3.98
C GLU A 597 20.36 6.82 -2.64
N ARG A 598 21.20 6.12 -1.87
CA ARG A 598 21.57 6.57 -0.52
C ARG A 598 22.54 7.74 -0.53
N ALA A 599 23.53 7.71 -1.43
CA ALA A 599 24.50 8.80 -1.55
C ALA A 599 23.82 10.08 -2.04
N PHE A 600 22.90 9.97 -3.02
CA PHE A 600 22.13 11.11 -3.52
C PHE A 600 21.20 11.70 -2.45
N LEU A 601 20.37 10.87 -1.82
CA LEU A 601 19.43 11.36 -0.80
C LEU A 601 20.15 11.93 0.42
N LEU A 602 21.29 11.38 0.81
CA LEU A 602 22.05 11.93 1.92
C LEU A 602 22.61 13.32 1.61
N GLN A 603 23.17 13.53 0.42
CA GLN A 603 23.56 14.88 -0.04
C GLN A 603 22.40 15.85 0.08
N ALA A 604 21.22 15.45 -0.45
CA ALA A 604 20.01 16.26 -0.38
C ALA A 604 19.60 16.56 1.08
N TYR A 605 19.61 15.57 1.97
CA TYR A 605 19.25 15.76 3.38
C TYR A 605 20.26 16.63 4.14
N MET A 606 21.55 16.55 3.83
CA MET A 606 22.59 17.33 4.50
C MET A 606 22.66 18.80 4.05
N ALA A 607 22.02 19.12 2.92
CA ALA A 607 21.79 20.49 2.48
C ALA A 607 20.66 21.21 3.25
N ASP A 608 20.10 20.59 4.30
CA ASP A 608 19.00 21.09 5.14
C ASP A 608 17.78 21.63 4.35
N PRO A 609 17.17 20.77 3.50
CA PRO A 609 16.09 21.19 2.61
C PRO A 609 14.79 21.45 3.37
N ARG A 610 13.98 22.38 2.85
CA ARG A 610 12.58 22.48 3.25
C ARG A 610 11.78 21.35 2.59
N ILE A 611 11.25 20.43 3.40
CA ILE A 611 10.59 19.20 2.94
C ILE A 611 9.08 19.25 3.17
N SER A 612 8.30 18.83 2.19
CA SER A 612 6.90 18.44 2.37
C SER A 612 6.66 16.98 1.99
N ILE A 613 5.64 16.35 2.58
CA ILE A 613 5.24 14.96 2.35
C ILE A 613 3.78 14.96 1.92
N CYS A 614 3.55 14.57 0.67
CA CYS A 614 2.25 14.47 0.03
C CYS A 614 1.72 13.03 0.08
N ASP A 615 0.41 12.88 0.23
CA ASP A 615 -0.24 11.57 0.28
C ASP A 615 -0.62 11.00 -1.10
N SER A 616 -0.28 11.71 -2.19
CA SER A 616 -0.55 11.30 -3.57
C SER A 616 0.21 10.03 -3.95
N ASP A 617 -0.46 9.14 -4.68
CA ASP A 617 0.06 7.86 -5.14
C ASP A 617 0.88 8.05 -6.43
N GLY A 618 2.15 8.41 -6.28
CA GLY A 618 2.97 8.83 -7.42
C GLY A 618 3.44 7.71 -8.34
N VAL A 619 3.91 6.58 -7.78
CA VAL A 619 4.55 5.52 -8.57
C VAL A 619 4.14 4.13 -8.09
N VAL A 620 3.91 3.22 -9.04
CA VAL A 620 3.94 1.77 -8.82
C VAL A 620 5.30 1.24 -9.21
N TYR A 621 6.00 0.68 -8.23
CA TYR A 621 7.34 0.14 -8.41
C TYR A 621 7.31 -1.31 -8.86
N ARG A 622 7.91 -1.61 -10.01
CA ARG A 622 8.01 -2.96 -10.55
C ARG A 622 9.25 -3.67 -10.05
N ILE A 623 9.06 -4.94 -9.76
CA ILE A 623 10.07 -5.84 -9.24
C ILE A 623 10.15 -7.02 -10.20
N ARG A 624 11.08 -6.91 -11.14
CA ARG A 624 11.33 -7.90 -12.18
C ARG A 624 12.35 -8.95 -11.74
N GLN A 625 12.37 -10.13 -12.37
CA GLN A 625 13.36 -11.18 -12.06
C GLN A 625 14.75 -10.87 -12.64
N ASP A 626 14.78 -10.28 -13.82
CA ASP A 626 15.95 -9.89 -14.62
C ASP A 626 16.57 -8.54 -14.22
N SER A 627 16.03 -7.87 -13.20
CA SER A 627 16.57 -6.61 -12.68
C SER A 627 18.06 -6.75 -12.30
N ALA A 628 18.85 -5.70 -12.59
CA ALA A 628 20.28 -5.63 -12.27
C ALA A 628 20.60 -5.93 -10.78
N VAL A 629 19.64 -5.71 -9.88
CA VAL A 629 19.79 -5.98 -8.44
C VAL A 629 19.65 -7.48 -8.09
N ARG A 630 19.15 -8.30 -9.02
CA ARG A 630 18.81 -9.72 -8.80
C ARG A 630 19.65 -10.71 -9.61
N ARG A 631 20.47 -10.24 -10.55
CA ARG A 631 21.55 -11.08 -11.12
C ARG A 631 22.52 -11.52 -10.02
N ALA A 632 23.30 -12.56 -10.32
CA ALA A 632 24.44 -12.93 -9.49
C ALA A 632 25.33 -11.70 -9.26
N GLN A 633 25.59 -11.41 -7.99
CA GLN A 633 26.40 -10.27 -7.57
C GLN A 633 27.85 -10.71 -7.41
N THR A 634 28.76 -9.86 -7.86
CA THR A 634 30.21 -10.09 -7.95
C THR A 634 30.95 -9.26 -6.91
N MET A 635 32.26 -9.50 -6.72
CA MET A 635 33.08 -8.62 -5.87
C MET A 635 33.10 -7.15 -6.33
N THR A 636 32.91 -6.85 -7.62
CA THR A 636 32.76 -5.46 -8.08
C THR A 636 31.50 -4.82 -7.48
N ASP A 637 30.38 -5.53 -7.44
CA ASP A 637 29.14 -5.03 -6.82
C ASP A 637 29.31 -4.81 -5.31
N VAL A 638 30.11 -5.66 -4.65
CA VAL A 638 30.49 -5.49 -3.23
C VAL A 638 31.32 -4.22 -3.05
N ASP A 639 32.29 -4.00 -3.95
CA ASP A 639 33.17 -2.85 -3.90
C ASP A 639 32.42 -1.53 -4.11
N ASP A 640 31.43 -1.52 -5.00
CA ASP A 640 30.54 -0.38 -5.24
C ASP A 640 29.66 -0.09 -4.02
N GLN A 641 29.16 -1.13 -3.34
CA GLN A 641 28.36 -0.95 -2.13
C GLN A 641 29.21 -0.39 -0.97
N LEU A 642 30.45 -0.87 -0.82
CA LEU A 642 31.40 -0.33 0.16
C LEU A 642 31.81 1.11 -0.18
N HIS A 643 31.99 1.43 -1.46
CA HIS A 643 32.27 2.80 -1.89
C HIS A 643 31.09 3.74 -1.62
N ASN A 644 29.85 3.31 -1.88
CA ASN A 644 28.66 4.08 -1.50
C ASN A 644 28.60 4.35 0.01
N PHE A 645 28.98 3.38 0.85
CA PHE A 645 29.05 3.61 2.30
C PHE A 645 30.15 4.60 2.69
N ASP A 646 31.32 4.51 2.04
CA ASP A 646 32.44 5.42 2.21
C ASP A 646 32.07 6.88 1.87
N LEU A 647 31.35 7.09 0.74
CA LEU A 647 30.81 8.38 0.35
C LEU A 647 29.81 8.93 1.38
N VAL A 648 28.95 8.06 1.92
CA VAL A 648 27.98 8.42 2.97
C VAL A 648 28.69 8.91 4.24
N ILE A 649 29.68 8.16 4.73
CA ILE A 649 30.46 8.58 5.91
C ILE A 649 31.21 9.89 5.65
N THR A 650 31.80 10.04 4.46
CA THR A 650 32.51 11.26 4.08
C THR A 650 31.59 12.48 4.12
N HIS A 651 30.38 12.38 3.57
CA HIS A 651 29.40 13.48 3.61
C HIS A 651 28.93 13.80 5.03
N LEU A 652 28.65 12.77 5.84
CA LEU A 652 28.28 12.96 7.26
C LEU A 652 29.39 13.68 8.03
N GLN A 653 30.65 13.31 7.79
CA GLN A 653 31.81 13.93 8.43
C GLN A 653 31.96 15.39 8.02
N GLN A 654 31.88 15.69 6.71
CA GLN A 654 32.01 17.05 6.17
C GLN A 654 30.94 18.01 6.74
N HIS A 655 29.76 17.51 7.07
CA HIS A 655 28.65 18.31 7.62
C HIS A 655 28.57 18.25 9.16
N GLY A 656 29.57 17.67 9.84
CA GLY A 656 29.60 17.55 11.30
C GLY A 656 28.48 16.65 11.87
N ALA A 657 27.82 15.83 11.06
CA ALA A 657 26.73 14.96 11.50
C ALA A 657 27.20 13.78 12.36
N LEU A 658 28.49 13.49 12.38
CA LEU A 658 29.09 12.49 13.28
C LEU A 658 29.25 13.00 14.73
N ASP A 659 29.19 14.32 14.96
CA ASP A 659 29.20 14.87 16.32
C ASP A 659 27.90 14.50 17.05
N PRO A 660 27.95 13.85 18.24
CA PRO A 660 26.77 13.55 19.04
C PRO A 660 25.89 14.75 19.41
N ALA A 661 26.44 15.97 19.41
CA ALA A 661 25.71 17.21 19.65
C ALA A 661 25.00 17.77 18.39
N SER A 662 25.30 17.21 17.21
CA SER A 662 24.69 17.64 15.96
C SER A 662 23.18 17.34 15.92
N PRO A 663 22.34 18.24 15.37
CA PRO A 663 20.94 17.92 15.10
C PRO A 663 20.78 16.74 14.11
N HIS A 664 21.83 16.40 13.37
CA HIS A 664 21.86 15.29 12.42
C HIS A 664 22.51 14.01 12.98
N ALA A 665 22.91 13.98 14.26
CA ALA A 665 23.54 12.82 14.89
C ALA A 665 22.68 11.55 14.78
N TRP A 666 21.36 11.69 14.88
CA TRP A 666 20.44 10.58 14.69
C TRP A 666 20.52 10.01 13.27
N LEU A 667 20.58 10.86 12.23
CA LEU A 667 20.67 10.42 10.84
C LEU A 667 21.96 9.65 10.60
N ALA A 668 23.09 10.14 11.12
CA ALA A 668 24.38 9.46 10.97
C ALA A 668 24.33 8.05 11.56
N ARG A 669 23.86 7.94 12.81
CA ARG A 669 23.68 6.67 13.52
C ARG A 669 22.71 5.73 12.82
N PHE A 670 21.62 6.28 12.26
CA PHE A 670 20.67 5.53 11.44
C PHE A 670 21.33 4.97 10.18
N GLN A 671 22.08 5.79 9.42
CA GLN A 671 22.77 5.34 8.20
C GLN A 671 23.75 4.21 8.49
N VAL A 672 24.60 4.34 9.52
CA VAL A 672 25.54 3.27 9.91
C VAL A 672 24.80 1.99 10.28
N SER A 673 23.74 2.08 11.08
CA SER A 673 22.92 0.93 11.47
C SER A 673 22.31 0.21 10.25
N GLN A 674 21.84 0.97 9.27
CA GLN A 674 21.27 0.44 8.03
C GLN A 674 22.33 -0.21 7.15
N PHE A 675 23.49 0.43 6.95
CA PHE A 675 24.58 -0.15 6.16
C PHE A 675 25.12 -1.44 6.78
N MET A 676 25.26 -1.51 8.11
CA MET A 676 25.58 -2.75 8.81
C MET A 676 24.60 -3.86 8.46
N HIS A 677 23.31 -3.54 8.33
CA HIS A 677 22.33 -4.54 7.90
C HIS A 677 22.54 -4.99 6.46
N TYR A 678 22.66 -4.08 5.49
CA TYR A 678 22.76 -4.46 4.09
C TYR A 678 24.05 -5.19 3.74
N LEU A 679 25.16 -4.80 4.36
CA LEU A 679 26.46 -5.39 4.07
C LEU A 679 26.51 -6.85 4.58
N TYR A 680 25.99 -7.11 5.77
CA TYR A 680 26.03 -8.44 6.38
C TYR A 680 24.87 -9.35 6.04
N PHE A 681 23.64 -8.82 5.97
CA PHE A 681 22.43 -9.62 5.72
C PHE A 681 21.98 -9.57 4.25
N GLY A 682 22.52 -8.65 3.46
CA GLY A 682 22.35 -8.60 2.02
C GLY A 682 23.29 -9.57 1.27
N PHE A 683 23.70 -9.17 0.07
CA PHE A 683 24.56 -10.01 -0.77
C PHE A 683 26.05 -9.86 -0.40
N ALA A 684 26.49 -8.70 0.10
CA ALA A 684 27.90 -8.35 0.13
C ALA A 684 28.78 -9.34 0.89
N TRP A 685 28.42 -9.65 2.15
CA TRP A 685 29.14 -10.66 2.93
C TRP A 685 29.13 -12.05 2.28
N LYS A 686 27.99 -12.46 1.71
CA LYS A 686 27.86 -13.78 1.06
C LYS A 686 28.74 -13.88 -0.18
N THR A 687 28.73 -12.86 -1.03
CA THR A 687 29.58 -12.76 -2.22
C THR A 687 31.05 -12.70 -1.84
N ALA A 688 31.42 -11.89 -0.85
CA ALA A 688 32.80 -11.82 -0.36
C ALA A 688 33.30 -13.19 0.13
N LYS A 689 32.46 -13.99 0.82
CA LYS A 689 32.83 -15.36 1.17
C LYS A 689 32.94 -16.28 -0.05
N ALA A 690 31.96 -16.24 -0.96
CA ALA A 690 31.92 -17.11 -2.13
C ALA A 690 33.11 -16.90 -3.08
N GLU A 691 33.54 -15.65 -3.25
CA GLU A 691 34.65 -15.25 -4.12
C GLU A 691 35.99 -15.11 -3.37
N LYS A 692 36.08 -15.57 -2.11
CA LYS A 692 37.29 -15.49 -1.27
C LYS A 692 37.82 -14.04 -1.05
N GLY A 693 36.93 -13.05 -1.12
CA GLY A 693 37.20 -11.62 -0.92
C GLY A 693 36.99 -11.11 0.51
N THR A 694 36.77 -11.98 1.50
CA THR A 694 36.44 -11.59 2.89
C THR A 694 37.46 -10.64 3.53
N ALA A 695 38.77 -10.87 3.33
CA ALA A 695 39.81 -9.99 3.88
C ALA A 695 39.70 -8.56 3.32
N ARG A 696 39.54 -8.44 2.00
CA ARG A 696 39.36 -7.15 1.31
C ARG A 696 38.08 -6.44 1.75
N PHE A 697 36.99 -7.19 1.93
CA PHE A 697 35.72 -6.65 2.43
C PHE A 697 35.89 -6.08 3.85
N LEU A 698 36.50 -6.83 4.76
CA LEU A 698 36.69 -6.42 6.15
C LEU A 698 37.65 -5.24 6.28
N ASP A 699 38.76 -5.24 5.53
CA ASP A 699 39.74 -4.15 5.54
C ASP A 699 39.09 -2.81 5.15
N ARG A 700 38.38 -2.78 4.02
CA ARG A 700 37.67 -1.58 3.55
C ARG A 700 36.56 -1.14 4.51
N LEU A 701 35.77 -2.10 5.02
CA LEU A 701 34.67 -1.77 5.92
C LEU A 701 35.17 -1.27 7.28
N ALA A 702 36.23 -1.87 7.82
CA ALA A 702 36.86 -1.45 9.06
C ALA A 702 37.39 -0.01 8.95
N ALA A 703 38.09 0.33 7.87
CA ALA A 703 38.58 1.69 7.62
C ALA A 703 37.43 2.73 7.61
N THR A 704 36.32 2.41 6.94
CA THR A 704 35.14 3.30 6.92
C THR A 704 34.49 3.45 8.29
N LEU A 705 34.39 2.36 9.08
CA LEU A 705 33.84 2.38 10.43
C LEU A 705 34.77 3.07 11.45
N GLU A 706 36.07 3.06 11.23
CA GLU A 706 37.01 3.81 12.06
C GLU A 706 36.83 5.32 11.88
N ARG A 707 36.62 5.79 10.65
CA ARG A 707 36.37 7.22 10.38
C ARG A 707 35.02 7.71 10.90
N SER A 708 34.04 6.83 11.11
CA SER A 708 32.76 7.23 11.72
C SER A 708 32.84 7.44 13.23
N ASP A 709 33.89 6.90 13.87
CA ASP A 709 34.10 6.84 15.33
C ASP A 709 32.93 6.29 16.15
N MET A 710 32.00 5.56 15.51
CA MET A 710 30.82 5.03 16.19
C MET A 710 31.13 3.75 16.97
N GLY A 711 30.55 3.65 18.16
CA GLY A 711 30.57 2.45 18.99
C GLY A 711 29.28 1.61 18.88
N PRO A 712 29.25 0.42 19.48
CA PRO A 712 28.06 -0.44 19.53
C PRO A 712 26.82 0.24 20.13
N ARG A 713 27.03 1.25 20.99
CA ARG A 713 25.97 2.00 21.68
C ARG A 713 25.32 3.09 20.82
N ASP A 714 25.99 3.51 19.76
CA ASP A 714 25.49 4.52 18.83
C ASP A 714 24.48 3.96 17.82
N LEU A 715 24.42 2.63 17.68
CA LEU A 715 23.50 1.99 16.75
C LEU A 715 22.03 2.13 17.19
N ILE A 716 21.17 2.50 16.24
CA ILE A 716 19.74 2.76 16.51
C ILE A 716 18.92 1.50 16.22
N PRO A 717 18.12 1.02 17.19
CA PRO A 717 17.24 -0.13 16.99
C PRO A 717 15.92 0.27 16.32
N ASP A 718 15.99 0.86 15.12
CA ASP A 718 14.81 1.27 14.33
C ASP A 718 14.46 0.18 13.29
N PRO A 719 13.25 -0.43 13.37
CA PRO A 719 12.95 -1.69 12.72
C PRO A 719 12.61 -1.64 11.23
N SER A 720 12.79 -0.53 10.50
CA SER A 720 12.33 -0.45 9.10
C SER A 720 12.82 -1.61 8.23
N GLN A 721 14.04 -2.12 8.48
CA GLN A 721 14.62 -3.27 7.77
C GLN A 721 15.52 -4.17 8.65
N LEU A 722 15.84 -3.76 9.88
CA LEU A 722 16.73 -4.52 10.74
C LEU A 722 16.10 -5.85 11.18
N SER A 723 16.89 -6.93 11.12
CA SER A 723 16.50 -8.25 11.62
C SER A 723 16.20 -8.21 13.12
N ARG A 724 14.92 -8.38 13.49
CA ARG A 724 14.46 -8.35 14.89
C ARG A 724 15.19 -9.35 15.79
N PRO A 725 15.42 -10.63 15.41
CA PRO A 725 16.18 -11.57 16.23
C PRO A 725 17.61 -11.09 16.53
N HIS A 726 18.26 -10.43 15.57
CA HIS A 726 19.63 -9.92 15.70
C HIS A 726 19.71 -8.65 16.54
N LEU A 727 18.73 -7.74 16.36
CA LEU A 727 18.58 -6.59 17.25
C LEU A 727 18.40 -7.03 18.70
N GLN A 728 17.52 -8.01 18.91
CA GLN A 728 17.24 -8.60 20.21
C GLN A 728 18.50 -9.23 20.82
N ALA A 729 19.27 -9.97 20.05
CA ALA A 729 20.52 -10.54 20.53
C ALA A 729 21.66 -9.51 20.71
N GLY A 730 21.49 -8.22 20.36
CA GLY A 730 22.60 -7.27 20.35
C GLY A 730 23.66 -7.54 19.28
N ALA A 731 23.34 -8.35 18.27
CA ALA A 731 24.29 -8.83 17.26
C ALA A 731 24.86 -7.72 16.38
N TYR A 732 24.12 -6.64 16.11
CA TYR A 732 24.65 -5.52 15.31
C TYR A 732 25.81 -4.80 15.98
N GLY A 733 25.77 -4.65 17.31
CA GLY A 733 26.88 -4.10 18.08
C GLY A 733 28.11 -5.00 18.00
N LEU A 734 27.90 -6.32 18.07
CA LEU A 734 28.98 -7.30 17.92
C LEU A 734 29.55 -7.30 16.51
N LEU A 735 28.71 -7.21 15.47
CA LEU A 735 29.16 -7.07 14.09
C LEU A 735 30.04 -5.84 13.92
N LEU A 736 29.61 -4.66 14.40
CA LEU A 736 30.38 -3.43 14.28
C LEU A 736 31.76 -3.57 14.95
N ALA A 737 31.79 -4.02 16.21
CA ALA A 737 33.05 -4.13 16.96
C ALA A 737 33.98 -5.21 16.41
N ALA A 738 33.43 -6.38 16.05
CA ALA A 738 34.20 -7.47 15.46
C ALA A 738 34.76 -7.09 14.07
N THR A 739 34.04 -6.28 13.29
CA THR A 739 34.52 -5.78 11.99
C THR A 739 35.72 -4.86 12.15
N ARG A 740 35.68 -3.89 13.07
CA ARG A 740 36.80 -2.98 13.34
C ARG A 740 38.07 -3.73 13.75
N LEU A 741 37.92 -4.85 14.46
CA LEU A 741 39.04 -5.72 14.87
C LEU A 741 39.28 -6.90 13.92
N GLN A 742 38.56 -6.96 12.79
CA GLN A 742 38.64 -8.03 11.78
C GLN A 742 38.48 -9.47 12.37
N ARG A 743 37.66 -9.63 13.40
CA ARG A 743 37.35 -10.90 14.08
C ARG A 743 36.27 -11.68 13.33
N ALA A 744 36.66 -12.36 12.26
CA ALA A 744 35.74 -13.13 11.41
C ALA A 744 34.96 -14.21 12.17
N ASP A 745 35.57 -14.82 13.18
CA ASP A 745 34.93 -15.79 14.08
C ASP A 745 33.68 -15.21 14.77
N LEU A 746 33.81 -14.03 15.39
CA LEU A 746 32.71 -13.36 16.09
C LEU A 746 31.66 -12.78 15.13
N ILE A 747 32.07 -12.42 13.90
CA ILE A 747 31.13 -12.01 12.85
C ILE A 747 30.21 -13.19 12.48
N GLU A 748 30.78 -14.37 12.22
CA GLU A 748 29.98 -15.57 11.92
C GLU A 748 29.07 -15.94 13.10
N THR A 749 29.58 -15.89 14.33
CA THR A 749 28.78 -16.10 15.54
C THR A 749 27.59 -15.15 15.60
N ALA A 750 27.80 -13.85 15.34
CA ALA A 750 26.74 -12.85 15.36
C ALA A 750 25.69 -13.06 14.26
N LEU A 751 26.10 -13.47 13.05
CA LEU A 751 25.20 -13.73 11.91
C LEU A 751 24.38 -15.01 12.07
N ALA A 752 24.99 -16.06 12.61
CA ALA A 752 24.34 -17.33 12.86
C ALA A 752 23.50 -17.29 14.16
N LEU A 753 23.66 -16.24 14.96
CA LEU A 753 23.14 -16.17 16.32
C LEU A 753 23.60 -17.39 17.12
N GLU A 754 24.88 -17.71 17.07
CA GLU A 754 25.45 -18.83 17.82
C GLU A 754 25.84 -18.40 19.23
N PRO A 755 25.75 -19.30 20.22
CA PRO A 755 26.30 -19.02 21.54
C PRO A 755 27.82 -18.96 21.50
N ILE A 756 28.40 -18.07 22.31
CA ILE A 756 29.86 -17.97 22.50
C ILE A 756 30.27 -18.99 23.56
N ALA A 757 31.37 -19.71 23.36
CA ALA A 757 31.91 -20.59 24.38
C ALA A 757 32.32 -19.79 25.62
N ALA A 758 31.95 -20.27 26.82
CA ALA A 758 32.25 -19.60 28.08
C ALA A 758 33.75 -19.34 28.26
N ALA A 759 34.61 -20.30 27.84
CA ALA A 759 36.06 -20.16 27.90
C ALA A 759 36.57 -18.96 27.07
N ASP A 760 36.10 -18.81 25.83
CA ASP A 760 36.49 -17.71 24.94
C ASP A 760 35.98 -16.36 25.47
N LEU A 761 34.75 -16.34 25.99
CA LEU A 761 34.16 -15.13 26.58
C LEU A 761 34.97 -14.64 27.79
N TYR A 762 35.30 -15.53 28.71
CA TYR A 762 36.05 -15.16 29.91
C TYR A 762 37.49 -14.77 29.58
N ALA A 763 38.13 -15.45 28.61
CA ALA A 763 39.43 -15.06 28.11
C ALA A 763 39.42 -13.62 27.55
N GLU A 764 38.40 -13.25 26.78
CA GLU A 764 38.26 -11.89 26.26
C GLU A 764 37.95 -10.87 27.38
N TYR A 765 37.12 -11.22 28.36
CA TYR A 765 36.83 -10.34 29.51
C TYR A 765 38.03 -10.10 30.42
N LEU A 766 38.90 -11.11 30.61
CA LEU A 766 40.09 -11.01 31.44
C LEU A 766 41.20 -10.17 30.78
N ARG A 767 41.16 -9.99 29.45
CA ARG A 767 42.07 -9.07 28.74
C ARG A 767 41.76 -7.62 29.12
N LEU A 768 42.79 -6.82 29.40
CA LEU A 768 42.64 -5.38 29.57
C LEU A 768 42.59 -4.73 28.17
N PRO A 769 41.55 -3.95 27.82
CA PRO A 769 41.50 -3.29 26.53
C PRO A 769 42.54 -2.17 26.46
N GLU A 770 43.38 -2.18 25.42
CA GLU A 770 44.42 -1.18 25.14
C GLU A 770 43.92 -0.10 24.16
N THR A 771 42.86 -0.40 23.39
CA THR A 771 42.28 0.51 22.40
C THR A 771 40.77 0.66 22.59
N PRO A 772 40.16 1.79 22.15
CA PRO A 772 38.71 1.95 22.16
C PRO A 772 37.97 0.85 21.39
N ALA A 773 38.56 0.33 20.30
CA ALA A 773 37.97 -0.78 19.54
C ALA A 773 37.88 -2.08 20.35
N GLN A 774 38.90 -2.39 21.16
CA GLN A 774 38.87 -3.54 22.08
C GLN A 774 37.87 -3.33 23.22
N GLN A 775 37.75 -2.10 23.74
CA GLN A 775 36.71 -1.77 24.72
C GLN A 775 35.30 -1.97 24.12
N HIS A 776 35.06 -1.45 22.91
CA HIS A 776 33.80 -1.64 22.19
C HIS A 776 33.49 -3.11 21.94
N LEU A 777 34.50 -3.95 21.67
CA LEU A 777 34.31 -5.39 21.56
C LEU A 777 33.80 -6.01 22.86
N GLN A 778 34.44 -5.70 23.99
CA GLN A 778 34.00 -6.20 25.31
C GLN A 778 32.58 -5.72 25.64
N GLU A 779 32.25 -4.46 25.32
CA GLU A 779 30.89 -3.93 25.50
C GLU A 779 29.85 -4.65 24.64
N ALA A 780 30.17 -4.89 23.36
CA ALA A 780 29.29 -5.60 22.44
C ALA A 780 29.09 -7.06 22.86
N LEU A 781 30.16 -7.75 23.24
CA LEU A 781 30.12 -9.10 23.80
C LEU A 781 29.26 -9.16 25.06
N ASN A 782 29.36 -8.16 25.93
CA ASN A 782 28.58 -8.10 27.16
C ASN A 782 27.07 -7.89 26.93
N VAL A 783 26.67 -7.32 25.80
CA VAL A 783 25.27 -7.26 25.38
C VAL A 783 24.85 -8.58 24.70
N TYR A 784 25.71 -9.15 23.87
CA TYR A 784 25.41 -10.34 23.08
C TYR A 784 25.41 -11.64 23.89
N ALA A 785 26.44 -11.85 24.69
CA ALA A 785 26.74 -13.06 25.46
C ALA A 785 25.90 -13.12 26.75
N ARG A 786 24.56 -13.16 26.61
CA ARG A 786 23.62 -13.27 27.73
C ARG A 786 22.79 -14.55 27.62
N ASN A 787 22.56 -15.21 28.75
CA ASN A 787 21.71 -16.40 28.84
C ASN A 787 22.08 -17.49 27.82
N GLU A 788 21.15 -17.82 26.92
CA GLU A 788 21.25 -18.88 25.91
C GLU A 788 22.30 -18.56 24.83
N ARG A 789 22.96 -17.40 24.89
CA ARG A 789 24.07 -16.99 24.02
C ARG A 789 25.45 -17.29 24.61
N VAL A 790 25.50 -18.02 25.72
CA VAL A 790 26.75 -18.55 26.28
C VAL A 790 26.65 -20.05 26.37
N ALA A 791 27.58 -20.74 25.72
CA ALA A 791 27.69 -22.18 25.73
C ALA A 791 28.60 -22.61 26.89
N ALA A 792 28.10 -23.53 27.71
CA ALA A 792 28.91 -24.21 28.72
C ALA A 792 30.02 -25.02 28.05
N ASP A 793 31.19 -25.10 28.70
CA ASP A 793 32.28 -25.96 28.28
C ASP A 793 32.00 -27.40 28.77
N PRO A 794 31.88 -28.40 27.86
CA PRO A 794 31.60 -29.78 28.22
C PRO A 794 32.86 -30.56 28.65
N SER A 795 34.04 -29.95 28.70
CA SER A 795 35.28 -30.63 29.01
C SER A 795 35.30 -31.22 30.43
N PRO A 796 35.95 -32.38 30.65
CA PRO A 796 36.07 -33.00 31.98
C PRO A 796 36.76 -32.09 33.01
N GLU A 797 37.68 -31.24 32.56
CA GLU A 797 38.38 -30.25 33.38
C GLU A 797 37.43 -29.13 33.84
N ALA A 798 36.52 -28.67 32.97
CA ALA A 798 35.44 -27.76 33.34
C ALA A 798 34.39 -28.41 34.26
N MET A 799 34.31 -29.74 34.32
CA MET A 799 33.42 -30.48 35.23
C MET A 799 34.04 -30.77 36.61
N ALA A 800 35.30 -30.41 36.85
CA ALA A 800 35.96 -30.61 38.13
C ALA A 800 35.35 -29.73 39.23
N THR A 801 35.18 -30.27 40.44
CA THR A 801 34.70 -29.46 41.58
C THR A 801 35.84 -28.53 42.04
N PRO A 802 35.62 -27.21 42.13
CA PRO A 802 36.65 -26.28 42.58
C PRO A 802 37.18 -26.67 43.98
N ALA A 803 38.50 -26.64 44.16
CA ALA A 803 39.15 -26.99 45.44
C ALA A 803 38.73 -26.05 46.58
N THR A 804 38.52 -24.78 46.27
CA THR A 804 37.95 -23.77 47.17
C THR A 804 36.80 -23.07 46.43
N ARG A 805 35.65 -22.96 47.10
CA ARG A 805 34.46 -22.32 46.50
C ARG A 805 34.41 -20.86 46.96
N PRO A 806 34.18 -19.91 46.04
CA PRO A 806 34.13 -18.50 46.38
C PRO A 806 32.92 -18.17 47.24
N ARG A 807 32.98 -16.99 47.85
CA ARG A 807 31.85 -16.34 48.49
C ARG A 807 30.75 -16.05 47.45
N LEU A 808 29.50 -16.33 47.79
CA LEU A 808 28.33 -16.10 46.94
C LEU A 808 27.37 -15.13 47.61
N ILE A 809 27.26 -13.92 47.08
CA ILE A 809 26.37 -12.88 47.59
C ILE A 809 25.04 -12.92 46.84
N ILE A 810 23.95 -13.10 47.57
CA ILE A 810 22.59 -13.10 47.04
C ILE A 810 21.89 -11.83 47.51
N HIS A 811 21.73 -10.88 46.59
CA HIS A 811 21.03 -9.62 46.83
C HIS A 811 19.53 -9.74 46.51
N LEU A 812 18.71 -9.56 47.55
CA LEU A 812 17.25 -9.50 47.49
C LEU A 812 16.80 -8.04 47.32
N GLY A 813 16.46 -7.67 46.09
CA GLY A 813 16.03 -6.31 45.79
C GLY A 813 14.55 -6.07 46.09
N ALA A 814 14.22 -5.30 47.13
CA ALA A 814 12.85 -4.83 47.28
C ALA A 814 12.53 -3.74 46.24
N THR A 815 11.30 -3.72 45.73
CA THR A 815 10.91 -2.79 44.66
C THR A 815 11.06 -1.32 45.06
N LYS A 816 11.65 -0.52 44.15
CA LYS A 816 12.00 0.91 44.32
C LYS A 816 13.01 1.20 45.44
N THR A 817 14.01 0.33 45.59
CA THR A 817 15.19 0.56 46.46
C THR A 817 16.45 1.00 45.69
N GLY A 818 16.38 1.11 44.36
CA GLY A 818 17.55 1.34 43.51
C GLY A 818 18.23 0.05 43.00
N SER A 819 17.64 -1.12 43.27
CA SER A 819 18.15 -2.43 42.84
C SER A 819 18.45 -2.53 41.34
N THR A 820 17.64 -1.91 40.49
CA THR A 820 17.86 -1.84 39.03
C THR A 820 19.16 -1.12 38.65
N ALA A 821 19.49 -0.02 39.35
CA ALA A 821 20.73 0.72 39.10
C ALA A 821 21.96 -0.12 39.44
N LEU A 822 21.94 -0.80 40.60
CA LEU A 822 22.99 -1.76 40.97
C LEU A 822 23.12 -2.90 39.94
N GLN A 823 22.01 -3.49 39.51
CA GLN A 823 22.03 -4.59 38.52
C GLN A 823 22.62 -4.16 37.18
N HIS A 824 22.25 -2.98 36.67
CA HIS A 824 22.83 -2.46 35.43
C HIS A 824 24.30 -2.09 35.59
N LEU A 825 24.71 -1.53 36.74
CA LEU A 825 26.11 -1.24 37.01
C LEU A 825 26.96 -2.52 36.96
N LEU A 826 26.50 -3.59 37.62
CA LEU A 826 27.19 -4.88 37.62
C LEU A 826 27.19 -5.54 36.23
N GLU A 827 26.07 -5.45 35.52
CA GLU A 827 25.92 -5.99 34.17
C GLU A 827 26.82 -5.27 33.16
N ASP A 828 26.81 -3.94 33.10
CA ASP A 828 27.58 -3.16 32.11
C ASP A 828 29.10 -3.30 32.32
N ASN A 829 29.53 -3.63 33.54
CA ASN A 829 30.93 -3.69 33.95
C ASN A 829 31.44 -5.12 34.24
N ARG A 830 30.78 -6.17 33.73
CA ARG A 830 31.24 -7.57 33.91
C ARG A 830 32.74 -7.79 33.64
N PRO A 831 33.34 -7.26 32.55
CA PRO A 831 34.77 -7.47 32.30
C PRO A 831 35.66 -6.88 33.39
N ALA A 832 35.36 -5.66 33.86
CA ALA A 832 36.12 -5.01 34.93
C ALA A 832 35.99 -5.77 36.26
N LEU A 833 34.76 -6.16 36.63
CA LEU A 833 34.50 -6.95 37.82
C LEU A 833 35.25 -8.28 37.79
N LEU A 834 35.24 -8.98 36.65
CA LEU A 834 35.87 -10.28 36.50
C LEU A 834 37.39 -10.22 36.68
N ARG A 835 38.04 -9.16 36.16
CA ARG A 835 39.47 -8.90 36.36
C ARG A 835 39.82 -8.68 37.83
N ASP A 836 38.91 -8.06 38.57
CA ASP A 836 39.04 -7.83 40.02
C ASP A 836 38.64 -9.05 40.87
N GLY A 837 38.33 -10.20 40.27
CA GLY A 837 37.96 -11.43 40.98
C GLY A 837 36.49 -11.47 41.46
N VAL A 838 35.66 -10.55 41.00
CA VAL A 838 34.21 -10.51 41.25
C VAL A 838 33.44 -10.96 40.01
N TRP A 839 32.69 -12.05 40.10
CA TRP A 839 31.90 -12.54 38.98
C TRP A 839 30.43 -12.18 39.12
N TYR A 840 29.91 -11.40 38.17
CA TYR A 840 28.47 -11.19 37.98
C TYR A 840 28.03 -11.97 36.74
N PRO A 841 27.37 -13.14 36.90
CA PRO A 841 27.12 -14.04 35.80
C PRO A 841 26.31 -13.42 34.65
N GLU A 842 26.60 -13.89 33.46
CA GLU A 842 25.95 -13.49 32.21
C GLU A 842 24.74 -14.36 31.86
N VAL A 843 24.54 -15.44 32.62
CA VAL A 843 23.38 -16.35 32.55
C VAL A 843 22.44 -16.17 33.73
N GLY A 844 21.22 -16.70 33.60
CA GLY A 844 20.21 -16.64 34.66
C GLY A 844 19.48 -15.29 34.75
N LEU A 845 19.70 -14.41 33.78
CA LEU A 845 19.16 -13.07 33.72
C LEU A 845 17.71 -13.08 33.19
N PHE A 846 16.87 -12.23 33.78
CA PHE A 846 15.57 -11.89 33.21
C PHE A 846 15.74 -10.82 32.14
N TRP A 847 15.26 -11.11 30.94
CA TRP A 847 15.32 -10.18 29.83
C TRP A 847 13.98 -10.13 29.11
N GLN A 848 13.46 -8.91 28.93
CA GLN A 848 12.25 -8.68 28.16
C GLN A 848 12.64 -8.29 26.73
N LEU A 849 12.24 -9.14 25.79
CA LEU A 849 12.62 -9.11 24.37
C LEU A 849 12.44 -7.75 23.66
N ASN A 850 11.52 -6.91 24.14
CA ASN A 850 11.22 -5.58 23.57
C ASN A 850 11.46 -4.42 24.56
N ARG A 851 12.00 -4.71 25.75
CA ARG A 851 12.25 -3.74 26.82
C ARG A 851 13.57 -4.05 27.51
N PRO A 852 14.70 -3.85 26.82
CA PRO A 852 16.01 -4.21 27.36
C PRO A 852 16.40 -3.40 28.62
N HIS A 853 15.70 -2.30 28.91
CA HIS A 853 15.86 -1.50 30.13
C HIS A 853 14.99 -1.99 31.32
N LYS A 854 14.07 -2.94 31.10
CA LYS A 854 13.21 -3.55 32.14
C LYS A 854 13.75 -4.94 32.48
N GLN A 855 14.93 -5.00 33.08
CA GLN A 855 15.59 -6.24 33.52
C GLN A 855 15.39 -6.46 35.01
N ALA A 856 15.11 -7.70 35.41
CA ALA A 856 14.94 -8.10 36.81
C ALA A 856 16.11 -9.00 37.25
N GLY A 857 17.35 -8.56 36.98
CA GLY A 857 18.59 -9.25 37.33
C GLY A 857 18.54 -10.78 37.13
N HIS A 858 19.15 -11.53 38.03
CA HIS A 858 19.34 -12.98 38.01
C HIS A 858 18.07 -13.81 38.32
N SER A 859 16.88 -13.38 37.89
CA SER A 859 15.61 -13.99 38.34
C SER A 859 15.45 -15.47 37.98
N ARG A 860 16.10 -15.99 36.93
CA ARG A 860 15.91 -17.39 36.48
C ARG A 860 16.45 -18.38 37.50
N PHE A 861 17.47 -18.00 38.28
CA PHE A 861 18.00 -18.83 39.37
C PHE A 861 16.94 -19.16 40.43
N MET A 862 15.98 -18.25 40.69
CA MET A 862 14.89 -18.53 41.62
C MET A 862 14.00 -19.67 41.12
N ALA A 863 13.62 -19.63 39.84
CA ALA A 863 12.78 -20.66 39.25
C ALA A 863 13.48 -22.02 39.21
N GLU A 864 14.80 -22.03 39.02
CA GLU A 864 15.61 -23.25 39.05
C GLU A 864 15.72 -23.84 40.46
N ALA A 865 16.04 -23.03 41.46
CA ALA A 865 16.12 -23.44 42.85
C ALA A 865 14.78 -24.04 43.34
N MET A 866 13.65 -23.43 42.98
CA MET A 866 12.32 -23.95 43.34
C MET A 866 11.99 -25.30 42.70
N LYS A 867 12.59 -25.62 41.54
CA LYS A 867 12.37 -26.88 40.81
C LYS A 867 13.47 -27.91 41.08
N ASN A 868 14.42 -27.62 41.97
CA ASN A 868 15.65 -28.40 42.16
C ASN A 868 16.41 -28.66 40.84
N GLY A 869 16.35 -27.71 39.88
CA GLY A 869 17.18 -27.80 38.68
C GLY A 869 18.66 -27.64 39.04
N GLN A 870 19.55 -27.99 38.11
CA GLN A 870 21.01 -27.89 38.31
C GLN A 870 21.74 -27.17 37.18
N SER A 871 21.06 -26.83 36.08
CA SER A 871 21.67 -26.21 34.90
C SER A 871 22.45 -24.93 35.18
N LEU A 872 21.86 -23.94 35.83
CA LEU A 872 22.52 -22.67 36.10
C LEU A 872 23.56 -22.81 37.23
N ARG A 873 23.34 -23.70 38.20
CA ARG A 873 24.36 -24.02 39.21
C ARG A 873 25.57 -24.71 38.59
N GLN A 874 25.36 -25.63 37.67
CA GLN A 874 26.42 -26.30 36.90
C GLN A 874 27.20 -25.28 36.06
N HIS A 875 26.52 -24.32 35.43
CA HIS A 875 27.18 -23.23 34.72
C HIS A 875 28.15 -22.45 35.62
N LEU A 876 27.75 -22.11 36.85
CA LEU A 876 28.66 -21.45 37.80
C LEU A 876 29.86 -22.33 38.14
N LEU A 877 29.66 -23.61 38.42
CA LEU A 877 30.75 -24.53 38.73
C LEU A 877 31.72 -24.69 37.55
N GLN A 878 31.19 -24.80 36.33
CA GLN A 878 31.98 -24.88 35.10
C GLN A 878 32.78 -23.60 34.84
N GLY A 879 32.16 -22.43 35.01
CA GLY A 879 32.89 -21.16 34.85
C GLY A 879 34.00 -20.98 35.89
N LEU A 880 33.82 -21.44 37.13
CA LEU A 880 34.89 -21.44 38.13
C LEU A 880 36.06 -22.36 37.75
N ALA A 881 35.77 -23.50 37.14
CA ALA A 881 36.81 -24.41 36.65
C ALA A 881 37.61 -23.78 35.49
N LEU A 882 36.98 -22.94 34.66
CA LEU A 882 37.65 -22.15 33.62
C LEU A 882 38.45 -20.95 34.17
N MET A 883 38.22 -20.56 35.42
CA MET A 883 38.85 -19.41 36.08
C MET A 883 39.47 -19.80 37.44
N PRO A 884 40.35 -20.82 37.48
CA PRO A 884 40.78 -21.44 38.73
C PRO A 884 41.55 -20.45 39.61
N GLY A 885 41.13 -20.32 40.86
CA GLY A 885 41.76 -19.46 41.87
C GLY A 885 41.63 -17.94 41.61
N ARG A 886 40.93 -17.52 40.55
CA ARG A 886 40.76 -16.10 40.21
C ARG A 886 39.57 -15.45 40.89
N ILE A 887 38.45 -16.19 40.96
CA ILE A 887 37.19 -15.64 41.47
C ILE A 887 37.13 -15.82 42.98
N HIS A 888 37.07 -14.71 43.72
CA HIS A 888 36.87 -14.72 45.17
C HIS A 888 35.41 -14.46 45.56
N THR A 889 34.62 -13.82 44.69
CA THR A 889 33.22 -13.49 44.98
C THR A 889 32.33 -13.60 43.76
N ILE A 890 31.14 -14.19 43.92
CA ILE A 890 30.06 -14.22 42.92
C ILE A 890 28.91 -13.38 43.45
N VAL A 891 28.30 -12.55 42.59
CA VAL A 891 27.15 -11.72 42.96
C VAL A 891 25.93 -12.10 42.13
N LEU A 892 24.86 -12.51 42.81
CA LEU A 892 23.53 -12.71 42.23
C LEU A 892 22.59 -11.64 42.78
N SER A 893 21.85 -10.96 41.91
CA SER A 893 20.98 -9.85 42.30
C SER A 893 19.67 -9.93 41.53
N SER A 894 18.53 -9.91 42.21
CA SER A 894 17.22 -9.85 41.56
C SER A 894 16.12 -9.37 42.51
N GLU A 895 15.16 -8.61 41.99
CA GLU A 895 13.94 -8.30 42.75
C GLU A 895 13.01 -9.52 42.91
N ALA A 896 13.09 -10.47 41.98
CA ALA A 896 12.33 -11.72 42.07
C ALA A 896 12.73 -12.55 43.29
N PHE A 897 13.95 -12.34 43.82
CA PHE A 897 14.39 -13.02 45.03
C PHE A 897 13.61 -12.55 46.24
N PHE A 898 13.30 -11.26 46.32
CA PHE A 898 12.45 -10.69 47.37
C PHE A 898 10.98 -11.13 47.22
N LEU A 899 10.48 -11.21 45.98
CA LEU A 899 9.10 -11.57 45.67
C LEU A 899 8.81 -13.08 45.70
N SER A 900 9.73 -13.90 46.21
CA SER A 900 9.54 -15.35 46.37
C SER A 900 9.40 -15.71 47.84
N ARG A 901 8.33 -16.43 48.19
CA ARG A 901 8.12 -16.96 49.56
C ARG A 901 9.17 -18.01 49.97
N ASN A 902 9.84 -18.61 49.00
CA ASN A 902 10.84 -19.66 49.21
C ASN A 902 12.25 -19.15 48.86
N SER A 903 12.52 -17.86 49.04
CA SER A 903 13.81 -17.28 48.64
C SER A 903 15.00 -17.93 49.34
N ALA A 904 14.81 -18.36 50.59
CA ALA A 904 15.78 -19.14 51.37
C ALA A 904 16.20 -20.46 50.69
N ALA A 905 15.40 -21.01 49.77
CA ALA A 905 15.78 -22.20 48.99
C ALA A 905 17.02 -21.97 48.11
N LEU A 906 17.35 -20.71 47.79
CA LEU A 906 18.60 -20.38 47.10
C LEU A 906 19.84 -20.74 47.94
N ALA A 907 19.80 -20.56 49.27
CA ALA A 907 20.91 -20.95 50.15
C ALA A 907 21.17 -22.47 50.07
N THR A 908 20.11 -23.27 50.10
CA THR A 908 20.20 -24.73 49.95
C THR A 908 20.66 -25.14 48.55
N HIS A 909 20.13 -24.49 47.50
CA HIS A 909 20.50 -24.76 46.12
C HIS A 909 22.00 -24.54 45.88
N PHE A 910 22.58 -23.50 46.47
CA PHE A 910 24.03 -23.24 46.43
C PHE A 910 24.80 -23.85 47.61
N SER A 911 24.32 -24.96 48.17
CA SER A 911 25.02 -25.67 49.25
C SER A 911 26.50 -25.96 48.91
N GLY A 912 27.34 -25.56 49.85
CA GLY A 912 28.80 -25.64 49.81
C GLY A 912 29.51 -24.43 49.20
N PHE A 913 28.81 -23.41 48.70
CA PHE A 913 29.40 -22.07 48.59
C PHE A 913 29.33 -21.37 49.96
N ASP A 914 30.18 -20.37 50.19
CA ASP A 914 30.04 -19.47 51.34
C ASP A 914 28.97 -18.41 51.01
N VAL A 915 27.72 -18.71 51.36
CA VAL A 915 26.56 -17.92 50.93
C VAL A 915 26.30 -16.77 51.91
N GLU A 916 26.17 -15.56 51.36
CA GLU A 916 25.72 -14.37 52.07
C GLU A 916 24.43 -13.83 51.46
N MET A 917 23.53 -13.31 52.30
CA MET A 917 22.30 -12.67 51.88
C MET A 917 22.40 -11.17 52.14
N VAL A 918 22.09 -10.34 51.15
CA VAL A 918 21.93 -8.89 51.32
C VAL A 918 20.51 -8.51 50.98
N VAL A 919 19.78 -7.87 51.89
CA VAL A 919 18.40 -7.44 51.65
C VAL A 919 18.22 -5.98 52.04
N TYR A 920 17.62 -5.19 51.15
CA TYR A 920 17.25 -3.81 51.42
C TYR A 920 15.78 -3.74 51.79
N LEU A 921 15.49 -3.51 53.06
CA LEU A 921 14.14 -3.34 53.55
C LEU A 921 13.69 -1.90 53.36
N ARG A 922 12.45 -1.73 52.89
CA ARG A 922 11.77 -0.44 52.78
C ARG A 922 10.54 -0.46 53.68
N ARG A 923 10.10 0.70 54.17
CA ARG A 923 8.89 0.80 54.98
C ARG A 923 7.71 0.09 54.29
N GLN A 924 7.06 -0.85 55.00
CA GLN A 924 6.18 -1.87 54.40
C GLN A 924 5.00 -1.30 53.60
N ASP A 925 4.41 -0.20 54.07
CA ASP A 925 3.31 0.48 53.39
C ASP A 925 3.77 1.18 52.10
N GLU A 926 4.94 1.84 52.10
CA GLU A 926 5.51 2.43 50.88
C GLU A 926 5.91 1.38 49.84
N TRP A 927 6.45 0.26 50.32
CA TRP A 927 6.71 -0.90 49.47
C TRP A 927 5.41 -1.44 48.90
N ALA A 928 4.37 -1.64 49.71
CA ALA A 928 3.06 -2.12 49.26
C ALA A 928 2.46 -1.21 48.18
N ASN A 929 2.49 0.11 48.41
CA ASN A 929 2.05 1.11 47.45
C ASN A 929 2.80 1.01 46.11
N SER A 930 4.13 0.96 46.18
CA SER A 930 4.97 0.91 44.97
C SER A 930 4.82 -0.41 44.22
N GLN A 931 4.76 -1.53 44.94
CA GLN A 931 4.59 -2.86 44.39
C GLN A 931 3.23 -3.03 43.71
N TYR A 932 2.17 -2.48 44.32
CA TYR A 932 0.84 -2.47 43.72
C TYR A 932 0.82 -1.69 42.41
N ALA A 933 1.38 -0.48 42.41
CA ALA A 933 1.49 0.33 41.20
C ALA A 933 2.24 -0.41 40.09
N GLU A 934 3.31 -1.14 40.42
CA GLU A 934 4.05 -1.95 39.46
C GLU A 934 3.23 -3.14 38.90
N PHE A 935 2.40 -3.80 39.72
CA PHE A 935 1.49 -4.87 39.25
C PHE A 935 0.28 -4.38 38.47
N VAL A 936 -0.12 -3.13 38.64
CA VAL A 936 -1.23 -2.54 37.88
C VAL A 936 -0.75 -1.91 36.58
N ALA A 937 0.35 -1.16 36.63
CA ALA A 937 0.81 -0.27 35.57
C ALA A 937 2.35 -0.21 35.41
N GLY A 938 3.11 -1.12 36.01
CA GLY A 938 4.59 -1.18 35.87
C GLY A 938 5.09 -1.96 34.67
N GLY A 939 4.22 -2.77 34.07
CA GLY A 939 4.59 -3.62 32.93
C GLY A 939 5.54 -4.77 33.31
N ALA A 940 5.54 -5.20 34.57
CA ALA A 940 6.28 -6.37 35.02
C ALA A 940 5.46 -7.67 34.86
N ILE A 941 6.01 -8.79 35.34
CA ILE A 941 5.62 -10.17 35.01
C ILE A 941 4.12 -10.50 35.23
N ASN A 942 3.38 -9.70 36.00
CA ASN A 942 1.98 -9.89 36.39
C ASN A 942 1.13 -8.61 36.18
N SER A 943 -0.16 -8.79 35.86
CA SER A 943 -1.18 -7.73 35.82
C SER A 943 -2.27 -8.02 36.86
N THR A 944 -2.63 -7.06 37.72
CA THR A 944 -3.77 -7.20 38.63
C THR A 944 -4.94 -6.29 38.25
N SER A 945 -6.15 -6.85 38.30
CA SER A 945 -7.41 -6.08 38.19
C SER A 945 -8.10 -5.90 39.56
N GLN A 946 -7.55 -6.51 40.60
CA GLN A 946 -8.05 -6.42 41.96
C GLN A 946 -7.78 -5.03 42.54
N SER A 947 -8.72 -4.48 43.31
CA SER A 947 -8.48 -3.25 44.07
C SER A 947 -7.35 -3.44 45.08
N PHE A 948 -6.77 -2.33 45.53
CA PHE A 948 -5.67 -2.32 46.49
C PHE A 948 -5.97 -3.18 47.73
N ASP A 949 -7.12 -2.97 48.37
CA ASP A 949 -7.50 -3.72 49.59
C ASP A 949 -7.61 -5.23 49.37
N LYS A 950 -8.16 -5.64 48.22
CA LYS A 950 -8.28 -7.07 47.87
C LYS A 950 -6.91 -7.68 47.65
N TRP A 951 -6.03 -6.98 46.95
CA TRP A 951 -4.65 -7.41 46.73
C TRP A 951 -3.86 -7.48 48.05
N LEU A 952 -4.02 -6.49 48.93
CA LEU A 952 -3.42 -6.45 50.27
C LEU A 952 -3.89 -7.62 51.15
N GLY A 953 -5.15 -8.03 51.01
CA GLY A 953 -5.74 -9.14 51.74
C GLY A 953 -5.27 -10.53 51.32
N THR A 954 -4.62 -10.67 50.15
CA THR A 954 -4.15 -11.96 49.64
C THR A 954 -3.11 -12.59 50.58
N PRO A 955 -3.09 -13.93 50.71
CA PRO A 955 -2.04 -14.62 51.44
C PRO A 955 -0.64 -14.25 50.93
N GLU A 956 -0.49 -13.96 49.64
CA GLU A 956 0.79 -13.64 48.98
C GLU A 956 1.35 -12.33 49.52
N THR A 957 0.56 -11.26 49.43
CA THR A 957 0.95 -9.95 49.92
C THR A 957 1.20 -9.94 51.42
N LYS A 958 0.36 -10.62 52.20
CA LYS A 958 0.60 -10.77 53.66
C LYS A 958 1.94 -11.42 53.98
N THR A 959 2.38 -12.39 53.16
CA THR A 959 3.68 -13.03 53.36
C THR A 959 4.83 -12.08 53.00
N PHE A 960 4.69 -11.29 51.93
CA PHE A 960 5.74 -10.35 51.54
C PHE A 960 5.91 -9.17 52.51
N LEU A 961 4.85 -8.80 53.24
CA LEU A 961 4.90 -7.75 54.27
C LEU A 961 5.53 -8.25 55.58
N ASP A 962 5.67 -9.56 55.76
CA ASP A 962 6.25 -10.19 56.94
C ASP A 962 7.77 -10.36 56.78
N TYR A 963 8.50 -9.26 56.95
CA TYR A 963 9.97 -9.22 56.84
C TYR A 963 10.65 -10.07 57.91
N ASP A 964 10.03 -10.21 59.08
CA ASP A 964 10.52 -11.02 60.20
C ASP A 964 10.60 -12.49 59.78
N LYS A 965 9.53 -13.01 59.17
CA LYS A 965 9.46 -14.36 58.64
C LYS A 965 10.44 -14.59 57.49
N LEU A 966 10.60 -13.62 56.58
CA LEU A 966 11.62 -13.69 55.54
C LEU A 966 13.00 -13.88 56.17
N ILE A 967 13.42 -13.00 57.08
CA ILE A 967 14.75 -13.07 57.70
C ILE A 967 14.94 -14.37 58.49
N ARG A 968 13.94 -14.79 59.29
CA ARG A 968 14.03 -16.05 60.04
C ARG A 968 14.23 -17.27 59.15
N SER A 969 13.62 -17.29 57.97
CA SER A 969 13.81 -18.40 57.03
C SER A 969 15.26 -18.52 56.53
N TRP A 970 15.98 -17.40 56.47
CA TRP A 970 17.41 -17.37 56.14
C TRP A 970 18.30 -17.65 57.36
N GLU A 971 17.94 -17.17 58.55
CA GLU A 971 18.63 -17.48 59.82
C GLU A 971 18.63 -18.98 60.16
N GLN A 972 17.64 -19.73 59.66
CA GLN A 972 17.61 -21.20 59.79
C GLN A 972 18.68 -21.90 58.96
N LEU A 973 19.23 -21.23 57.94
CA LEU A 973 20.15 -21.83 56.96
C LEU A 973 21.54 -21.21 57.00
N LEU A 974 21.67 -19.94 57.40
CA LEU A 974 22.91 -19.18 57.41
C LEU A 974 23.19 -18.58 58.80
N PRO A 975 24.47 -18.46 59.20
CA PRO A 975 24.82 -17.73 60.42
C PRO A 975 24.47 -16.25 60.26
N ARG A 976 24.09 -15.60 61.36
CA ARG A 976 23.61 -14.20 61.38
C ARG A 976 24.59 -13.20 60.78
N GLN A 977 25.90 -13.44 60.88
CA GLN A 977 26.94 -12.60 60.28
C GLN A 977 26.96 -12.60 58.75
N SER A 978 26.38 -13.63 58.11
CA SER A 978 26.24 -13.76 56.66
C SER A 978 24.91 -13.18 56.14
N ILE A 979 24.11 -12.55 57.02
CA ILE A 979 22.80 -11.97 56.71
C ILE A 979 22.88 -10.45 56.89
N HIS A 980 23.04 -9.74 55.79
CA HIS A 980 23.15 -8.28 55.73
C HIS A 980 21.77 -7.65 55.51
N VAL A 981 21.09 -7.30 56.61
CA VAL A 981 19.84 -6.53 56.56
C VAL A 981 20.16 -5.05 56.48
N ARG A 982 19.70 -4.37 55.42
CA ARG A 982 19.90 -2.93 55.19
C ARG A 982 18.57 -2.19 55.20
N ARG A 983 18.62 -0.89 55.50
CA ARG A 983 17.46 0.00 55.48
C ARG A 983 17.55 0.92 54.27
N TYR A 984 16.51 0.92 53.45
CA TYR A 984 16.36 1.93 52.40
C TYR A 984 15.77 3.21 53.02
N LEU A 985 16.58 4.27 53.05
CA LEU A 985 16.18 5.61 53.48
C LEU A 985 16.13 6.51 52.25
N ARG A 986 14.96 7.09 51.96
CA ARG A 986 14.76 7.90 50.75
C ARG A 986 15.35 9.30 50.97
N GLN A 987 16.51 9.59 50.36
CA GLN A 987 17.06 10.94 50.28
C GLN A 987 16.83 11.56 48.88
N PRO A 988 16.58 12.88 48.76
CA PRO A 988 16.49 13.53 47.45
C PRO A 988 17.84 13.43 46.70
N GLY A 989 17.84 12.89 45.47
CA GLY A 989 19.01 12.86 44.58
C GLY A 989 19.93 11.63 44.70
N SER A 990 19.50 10.54 45.37
CA SER A 990 20.42 9.50 45.85
C SER A 990 20.36 8.11 45.17
N ASP A 991 20.08 8.03 43.87
CA ASP A 991 20.07 6.73 43.14
C ASP A 991 21.40 5.94 43.27
N TRP A 992 22.49 6.62 43.65
CA TRP A 992 23.83 6.08 43.89
C TRP A 992 24.10 5.58 45.32
N GLU A 993 23.21 5.86 46.28
CA GLU A 993 23.42 5.46 47.69
C GLU A 993 23.37 3.95 47.88
N ILE A 994 22.48 3.24 47.17
CA ILE A 994 22.43 1.77 47.26
C ILE A 994 23.72 1.11 46.77
N VAL A 995 24.40 1.68 45.77
CA VAL A 995 25.67 1.15 45.26
C VAL A 995 26.75 1.28 46.32
N ARG A 996 26.87 2.46 46.94
CA ARG A 996 27.82 2.71 48.03
C ARG A 996 27.53 1.86 49.25
N ASP A 997 26.25 1.75 49.63
CA ASP A 997 25.82 0.93 50.76
C ASP A 997 26.07 -0.55 50.51
N PHE A 998 25.81 -1.04 49.29
CA PHE A 998 26.05 -2.43 48.90
C PHE A 998 27.53 -2.74 48.93
N ALA A 999 28.38 -1.87 48.37
CA ALA A 999 29.83 -2.01 48.43
C ALA A 999 30.34 -2.05 49.88
N SER A 1000 29.80 -1.20 50.77
CA SER A 1000 30.15 -1.20 52.18
C SER A 1000 29.70 -2.48 52.90
N ALA A 1001 28.44 -2.88 52.74
CA ALA A 1001 27.86 -4.06 53.39
C ALA A 1001 28.55 -5.37 52.93
N THR A 1002 29.00 -5.41 51.68
CA THR A 1002 29.65 -6.59 51.11
C THR A 1002 31.17 -6.52 51.13
N GLY A 1003 31.78 -5.40 51.52
CA GLY A 1003 33.23 -5.21 51.43
C GLY A 1003 33.77 -5.13 49.98
N LEU A 1004 32.90 -4.89 48.99
CA LEU A 1004 33.27 -4.76 47.57
C LEU A 1004 33.46 -3.29 47.17
N ALA A 1005 34.43 -2.61 47.78
CA ALA A 1005 34.69 -1.18 47.58
C ALA A 1005 34.92 -0.80 46.10
N GLN A 1006 35.50 -1.71 45.30
CA GLN A 1006 35.79 -1.51 43.87
C GLN A 1006 34.53 -1.22 43.04
N ILE A 1007 33.34 -1.68 43.45
CA ILE A 1007 32.08 -1.42 42.74
C ILE A 1007 31.77 0.09 42.68
N THR A 1008 32.20 0.86 43.69
CA THR A 1008 31.94 2.31 43.75
C THR A 1008 32.77 3.13 42.77
N ALA A 1009 33.86 2.55 42.24
CA ALA A 1009 34.73 3.19 41.25
C ALA A 1009 34.33 2.86 39.81
N LEU A 1010 33.33 1.98 39.60
CA LEU A 1010 32.90 1.59 38.27
C LEU A 1010 32.18 2.72 37.53
N PRO A 1011 32.35 2.81 36.19
CA PRO A 1011 31.60 3.73 35.35
C PRO A 1011 30.09 3.56 35.55
N ALA A 1012 29.38 4.69 35.54
CA ALA A 1012 27.93 4.68 35.65
C ALA A 1012 27.26 3.82 34.57
N PRO A 1013 26.18 3.09 34.91
CA PRO A 1013 25.50 2.27 33.93
C PRO A 1013 24.96 3.13 32.79
N SER A 1014 25.15 2.62 31.59
CA SER A 1014 24.83 3.30 30.33
C SER A 1014 23.32 3.41 30.07
N ARG A 1015 22.51 2.63 30.81
CA ARG A 1015 21.07 2.47 30.62
C ARG A 1015 20.28 2.79 31.90
N ILE A 1016 20.43 3.99 32.45
CA ILE A 1016 19.40 4.51 33.37
C ILE A 1016 18.47 5.38 32.54
N LYS A 1017 17.50 4.76 31.85
CA LYS A 1017 16.26 5.52 31.61
C LYS A 1017 15.60 5.64 32.96
N ALA A 1018 15.53 6.86 33.50
CA ALA A 1018 14.53 7.15 34.49
C ALA A 1018 13.18 6.69 33.91
N ASN A 1019 12.31 6.07 34.71
CA ASN A 1019 10.91 5.96 34.29
C ASN A 1019 10.37 7.40 34.14
N GLU A 1020 10.51 7.98 32.95
CA GLU A 1020 10.10 9.36 32.64
C GLU A 1020 8.57 9.47 32.64
N ALA A 1021 7.88 8.41 32.19
CA ALA A 1021 6.44 8.29 32.32
C ALA A 1021 6.06 7.96 33.78
N ARG A 1022 5.79 9.00 34.57
CA ARG A 1022 5.25 8.86 35.93
C ARG A 1022 3.72 8.81 35.85
N LEU A 1023 3.11 7.89 36.60
CA LEU A 1023 1.67 7.83 36.77
C LEU A 1023 1.33 8.24 38.21
N SER A 1024 0.30 9.07 38.38
CA SER A 1024 -0.29 9.31 39.71
C SER A 1024 -1.13 8.11 40.17
N GLY A 1025 -1.51 8.09 41.46
CA GLY A 1025 -2.35 7.02 42.01
C GLY A 1025 -3.68 6.88 41.26
N THR A 1026 -4.29 7.99 40.88
CA THR A 1026 -5.54 8.02 40.11
C THR A 1026 -5.39 7.42 38.70
N HIS A 1027 -4.25 7.67 38.04
CA HIS A 1027 -3.97 7.09 36.72
C HIS A 1027 -3.66 5.59 36.79
N VAL A 1028 -2.99 5.15 37.86
CA VAL A 1028 -2.80 3.71 38.15
C VAL A 1028 -4.17 3.03 38.28
N GLU A 1029 -5.08 3.61 39.05
CA GLU A 1029 -6.45 3.11 39.19
C GLU A 1029 -7.24 3.15 37.87
N LEU A 1030 -7.06 4.18 37.04
CA LEU A 1030 -7.64 4.23 35.70
C LEU A 1030 -7.18 3.05 34.84
N ILE A 1031 -5.87 2.79 34.77
CA ILE A 1031 -5.31 1.65 34.03
C ILE A 1031 -5.83 0.32 34.58
N ARG A 1032 -5.99 0.17 35.90
CA ARG A 1032 -6.55 -1.03 36.53
C ARG A 1032 -7.92 -1.40 35.98
N LEU A 1033 -8.76 -0.43 35.65
CA LEU A 1033 -10.08 -0.69 35.06
C LEU A 1033 -9.96 -1.40 33.69
N PHE A 1034 -8.89 -1.12 32.95
CA PHE A 1034 -8.59 -1.76 31.67
C PHE A 1034 -7.94 -3.14 31.83
N ASN A 1035 -7.28 -3.43 32.96
CA ASN A 1035 -6.73 -4.77 33.25
C ASN A 1035 -7.80 -5.88 33.32
N LYS A 1036 -9.10 -5.52 33.44
CA LYS A 1036 -10.23 -6.47 33.33
C LYS A 1036 -10.54 -6.87 31.88
N ARG A 1037 -10.07 -6.08 30.90
CA ARG A 1037 -10.32 -6.30 29.48
C ARG A 1037 -9.33 -7.33 28.92
N LYS A 1038 -9.64 -7.92 27.77
CA LYS A 1038 -8.81 -8.98 27.16
C LYS A 1038 -7.74 -8.38 26.26
N PHE A 1039 -6.48 -8.71 26.54
CA PHE A 1039 -5.35 -8.44 25.66
C PHE A 1039 -4.97 -9.68 24.84
N PRO A 1040 -4.53 -9.52 23.58
CA PRO A 1040 -4.19 -10.65 22.70
C PRO A 1040 -2.89 -11.36 23.12
N SER A 1041 -1.99 -10.68 23.83
CA SER A 1041 -0.77 -11.24 24.38
C SER A 1041 -0.29 -10.44 25.59
N LYS A 1042 0.66 -11.00 26.36
CA LYS A 1042 1.36 -10.27 27.41
C LYS A 1042 2.06 -9.03 26.86
N ASN A 1043 2.72 -9.14 25.70
CA ASN A 1043 3.39 -8.00 25.06
C ASN A 1043 2.43 -6.89 24.64
N ALA A 1044 1.20 -7.23 24.23
CA ALA A 1044 0.17 -6.23 23.91
C ALA A 1044 -0.29 -5.48 25.16
N TYR A 1045 -0.51 -6.19 26.27
CA TYR A 1045 -0.80 -5.56 27.55
C TYR A 1045 0.32 -4.63 28.00
N LEU A 1046 1.56 -5.09 27.87
CA LEU A 1046 2.74 -4.30 28.16
C LEU A 1046 2.74 -3.03 27.29
N SER A 1047 2.64 -3.15 25.97
CA SER A 1047 2.61 -2.04 25.00
C SER A 1047 1.52 -1.02 25.34
N PHE A 1048 0.34 -1.50 25.72
CA PHE A 1048 -0.75 -0.65 26.23
C PHE A 1048 -0.32 0.20 27.43
N VAL A 1049 0.28 -0.41 28.47
CA VAL A 1049 0.68 0.30 29.68
C VAL A 1049 1.72 1.39 29.37
N GLU A 1050 2.71 1.09 28.52
CA GLU A 1050 3.72 2.09 28.10
C GLU A 1050 3.11 3.21 27.28
N THR A 1051 2.29 2.86 26.28
CA THR A 1051 1.65 3.85 25.40
C THR A 1051 0.72 4.76 26.19
N ALA A 1052 -0.08 4.18 27.09
CA ALA A 1052 -0.96 4.93 27.97
C ALA A 1052 -0.15 5.86 28.89
N ALA A 1053 0.90 5.36 29.53
CA ALA A 1053 1.72 6.18 30.42
C ALA A 1053 2.46 7.32 29.70
N SER A 1054 3.02 7.07 28.52
CA SER A 1054 3.70 8.08 27.69
C SER A 1054 2.71 9.16 27.26
N ARG A 1055 1.61 8.77 26.61
CA ARG A 1055 0.61 9.72 26.10
C ARG A 1055 -0.07 10.52 27.21
N LEU A 1056 -0.32 9.91 28.38
CA LEU A 1056 -0.86 10.64 29.54
C LEU A 1056 0.16 11.68 30.07
N THR A 1057 1.44 11.31 30.14
CA THR A 1057 2.50 12.21 30.60
C THR A 1057 2.69 13.37 29.63
N GLU A 1058 2.79 13.08 28.33
CA GLU A 1058 2.90 14.06 27.25
C GLU A 1058 1.70 15.02 27.25
N TRP A 1059 0.48 14.48 27.38
CA TRP A 1059 -0.73 15.29 27.39
C TRP A 1059 -0.78 16.22 28.61
N ARG A 1060 -0.50 15.73 29.82
CA ARG A 1060 -0.49 16.60 31.02
C ARG A 1060 0.61 17.65 30.95
N HIS A 1061 1.79 17.28 30.47
CA HIS A 1061 2.90 18.21 30.28
C HIS A 1061 2.53 19.33 29.28
N ALA A 1062 1.95 18.98 28.14
CA ALA A 1062 1.47 19.94 27.14
C ALA A 1062 0.38 20.88 27.68
N ASN A 1063 -0.34 20.48 28.74
CA ASN A 1063 -1.39 21.28 29.39
C ASN A 1063 -0.93 21.93 30.71
N GLY A 1064 0.37 21.88 31.05
CA GLY A 1064 0.90 22.47 32.28
C GLY A 1064 0.36 21.83 33.57
N LEU A 1065 -0.14 20.59 33.51
CA LEU A 1065 -0.75 19.89 34.64
C LEU A 1065 0.28 19.02 35.38
N PRO A 1066 0.30 19.02 36.73
CA PRO A 1066 1.26 18.23 37.49
C PRO A 1066 0.94 16.73 37.39
N MET A 1067 1.99 15.90 37.47
CA MET A 1067 1.91 14.44 37.53
C MET A 1067 2.64 13.93 38.80
N PRO A 1068 1.95 13.88 39.96
CA PRO A 1068 2.57 13.45 41.21
C PRO A 1068 2.91 11.96 41.22
N ALA A 1069 3.81 11.56 42.13
CA ALA A 1069 4.16 10.15 42.33
C ALA A 1069 2.93 9.33 42.77
N PRO A 1070 2.85 8.03 42.42
CA PRO A 1070 1.68 7.24 42.74
C PRO A 1070 1.56 7.00 44.24
N TRP A 1071 0.40 7.37 44.80
CA TRP A 1071 0.02 7.06 46.18
C TRP A 1071 -1.44 6.62 46.20
N LEU A 1072 -1.69 5.39 46.66
CA LEU A 1072 -3.01 4.73 46.63
C LEU A 1072 -3.57 4.45 48.04
N LEU A 1073 -2.76 4.65 49.08
CA LEU A 1073 -3.09 4.28 50.45
C LEU A 1073 -3.83 5.41 51.17
N SER A 1074 -4.92 5.08 51.86
CA SER A 1074 -5.43 5.93 52.95
C SER A 1074 -4.48 5.89 54.14
N GLU A 1075 -4.51 6.93 54.98
CA GLU A 1075 -3.69 6.98 56.20
C GLU A 1075 -3.97 5.78 57.10
N GLU A 1076 -5.25 5.47 57.35
CA GLU A 1076 -5.68 4.31 58.14
C GLU A 1076 -5.12 2.99 57.59
N THR A 1077 -5.04 2.82 56.26
CA THR A 1077 -4.53 1.58 55.67
C THR A 1077 -3.02 1.47 55.82
N ALA A 1078 -2.30 2.57 55.65
CA ALA A 1078 -0.87 2.62 55.86
C ALA A 1078 -0.51 2.30 57.32
N ASP A 1079 -1.24 2.88 58.28
CA ASP A 1079 -1.01 2.64 59.71
C ASP A 1079 -1.28 1.18 60.07
N ARG A 1080 -2.40 0.61 59.59
CA ARG A 1080 -2.70 -0.82 59.78
C ARG A 1080 -1.63 -1.77 59.21
N ILE A 1081 -0.97 -1.40 58.11
CA ILE A 1081 0.14 -2.19 57.55
C ILE A 1081 1.33 -2.16 58.51
N MET A 1082 1.67 -0.98 59.03
CA MET A 1082 2.80 -0.80 59.95
C MET A 1082 2.54 -1.44 61.32
N ASP A 1083 1.32 -1.33 61.85
CA ASP A 1083 0.92 -1.94 63.13
C ASP A 1083 1.08 -3.45 63.11
N ARG A 1084 0.61 -4.10 62.02
CA ARG A 1084 0.76 -5.54 61.84
C ARG A 1084 2.23 -5.97 61.75
N ALA A 1085 3.08 -5.11 61.22
CA ALA A 1085 4.51 -5.36 61.09
C ALA A 1085 5.33 -5.00 62.36
N ALA A 1086 4.73 -4.30 63.33
CA ALA A 1086 5.44 -3.67 64.44
C ALA A 1086 6.28 -4.65 65.28
N SER A 1087 5.71 -5.82 65.62
CA SER A 1087 6.42 -6.85 66.41
C SER A 1087 7.68 -7.37 65.69
N GLY A 1088 7.52 -7.70 64.40
CA GLY A 1088 8.61 -8.18 63.56
C GLY A 1088 9.67 -7.11 63.31
N ASN A 1089 9.25 -5.89 62.99
CA ASN A 1089 10.14 -4.74 62.84
C ASN A 1089 10.90 -4.44 64.14
N GLY A 1090 10.25 -4.58 65.30
CA GLY A 1090 10.88 -4.39 66.60
C GLY A 1090 11.99 -5.40 66.88
N ARG A 1091 11.81 -6.67 66.46
CA ARG A 1091 12.91 -7.64 66.51
C ARG A 1091 14.06 -7.21 65.59
N ILE A 1092 13.77 -6.96 64.32
CA ILE A 1092 14.80 -6.61 63.32
C ILE A 1092 15.60 -5.37 63.75
N ALA A 1093 14.92 -4.36 64.30
CA ALA A 1093 15.54 -3.14 64.83
C ALA A 1093 16.58 -3.44 65.92
N ARG A 1094 16.21 -4.25 66.92
CA ARG A 1094 17.12 -4.66 68.00
C ARG A 1094 18.24 -5.54 67.48
N ASP A 1095 17.88 -6.55 66.67
CA ASP A 1095 18.80 -7.59 66.26
C ASP A 1095 19.85 -7.10 65.26
N TYR A 1096 19.47 -6.34 64.25
CA TYR A 1096 20.38 -5.97 63.16
C TYR A 1096 20.91 -4.54 63.26
N PHE A 1097 20.29 -3.68 64.07
CA PHE A 1097 20.65 -2.26 64.14
C PHE A 1097 20.89 -1.73 65.56
N GLY A 1098 20.61 -2.51 66.61
CA GLY A 1098 20.72 -2.04 68.00
C GLY A 1098 19.76 -0.88 68.32
N LEU A 1099 18.62 -0.79 67.62
CA LEU A 1099 17.64 0.28 67.75
C LEU A 1099 16.44 -0.13 68.60
N ASP A 1100 15.75 0.87 69.16
CA ASP A 1100 14.51 0.67 69.89
C ASP A 1100 13.37 0.12 69.01
N ALA A 1101 12.43 -0.57 69.66
CA ALA A 1101 11.24 -1.08 69.00
C ALA A 1101 10.38 0.08 68.47
N GLY A 1102 10.31 0.22 67.14
CA GLY A 1102 9.62 1.33 66.45
C GLY A 1102 10.55 2.20 65.61
N SER A 1103 11.86 2.13 65.86
CA SER A 1103 12.85 3.01 65.21
C SER A 1103 13.49 2.39 63.95
N LEU A 1104 12.94 1.27 63.43
CA LEU A 1104 13.49 0.61 62.25
C LEU A 1104 13.43 1.54 61.03
N PHE A 1105 12.29 2.17 60.77
CA PHE A 1105 12.09 3.11 59.66
C PHE A 1105 11.75 4.50 60.20
N LEU A 1106 12.15 5.53 59.46
CA LEU A 1106 11.73 6.90 59.74
C LEU A 1106 10.22 7.07 59.49
N PRO A 1107 9.57 8.07 60.13
CA PRO A 1107 8.19 8.43 59.82
C PRO A 1107 7.96 8.68 58.33
N ARG A 1108 6.74 8.40 57.87
CA ARG A 1108 6.31 8.59 56.48
C ARG A 1108 6.47 10.05 56.04
N ALA A 1109 6.96 10.29 54.82
CA ALA A 1109 6.89 11.60 54.17
C ALA A 1109 5.44 11.95 53.78
N GLN A 1110 5.05 13.23 53.78
CA GLN A 1110 3.68 13.63 53.45
C GLN A 1110 3.22 13.03 52.10
N PRO A 1111 1.95 12.55 52.01
CA PRO A 1111 1.43 12.02 50.76
C PRO A 1111 1.44 13.10 49.68
N PRO A 1112 1.66 12.73 48.41
CA PRO A 1112 1.61 13.69 47.31
C PRO A 1112 0.20 14.27 47.16
N ALA A 1113 0.11 15.47 46.59
CA ALA A 1113 -1.17 16.13 46.31
C ALA A 1113 -2.10 15.26 45.43
N GLU A 1114 -3.41 15.43 45.62
CA GLU A 1114 -4.41 14.74 44.80
C GLU A 1114 -4.27 15.12 43.31
N CYS A 1115 -4.56 14.14 42.45
CA CYS A 1115 -4.43 14.28 41.00
C CYS A 1115 -5.78 13.95 40.34
N PRO A 1116 -6.62 14.96 40.03
CA PRO A 1116 -7.91 14.73 39.37
C PRO A 1116 -7.73 14.26 37.92
N LEU A 1117 -8.68 13.45 37.44
CA LEU A 1117 -8.73 12.96 36.06
C LEU A 1117 -9.60 13.86 35.18
N HIS A 1118 -9.13 14.12 33.97
CA HIS A 1118 -9.88 14.80 32.91
C HIS A 1118 -10.46 13.79 31.91
N LEU A 1119 -11.57 14.12 31.26
CA LEU A 1119 -12.22 13.26 30.25
C LEU A 1119 -11.28 12.88 29.09
N SER A 1120 -10.39 13.78 28.68
CA SER A 1120 -9.40 13.52 27.63
C SER A 1120 -8.43 12.40 28.01
N GLU A 1121 -8.07 12.27 29.29
CA GLU A 1121 -7.17 11.23 29.80
C GLU A 1121 -7.83 9.84 29.70
N PHE A 1122 -9.15 9.74 29.88
CA PHE A 1122 -9.88 8.50 29.62
C PHE A 1122 -9.81 8.09 28.15
N ARG A 1123 -9.98 9.05 27.22
CA ARG A 1123 -9.88 8.79 25.78
C ARG A 1123 -8.47 8.34 25.39
N ILE A 1124 -7.43 8.94 25.97
CA ILE A 1124 -6.03 8.55 25.74
C ILE A 1124 -5.82 7.08 26.10
N VAL A 1125 -6.27 6.65 27.29
CA VAL A 1125 -6.14 5.26 27.73
C VAL A 1125 -7.00 4.31 26.88
N GLU A 1126 -8.20 4.74 26.47
CA GLU A 1126 -9.06 3.94 25.59
C GLU A 1126 -8.47 3.75 24.20
N THR A 1127 -7.90 4.78 23.59
CA THR A 1127 -7.19 4.70 22.31
C THR A 1127 -5.95 3.82 22.45
N ALA A 1128 -5.15 3.99 23.50
CA ALA A 1128 -3.99 3.13 23.75
C ALA A 1128 -4.38 1.64 23.89
N TYR A 1129 -5.53 1.35 24.51
CA TYR A 1129 -6.07 -0.01 24.59
C TYR A 1129 -6.51 -0.51 23.21
N ALA A 1130 -7.20 0.32 22.42
CA ALA A 1130 -7.61 -0.03 21.06
C ALA A 1130 -6.40 -0.36 20.18
N ASP A 1131 -5.36 0.48 20.21
CA ASP A 1131 -4.09 0.29 19.51
C ASP A 1131 -3.45 -1.05 19.89
N ALA A 1132 -3.32 -1.31 21.20
CA ALA A 1132 -2.70 -2.55 21.69
C ALA A 1132 -3.49 -3.82 21.32
N VAL A 1133 -4.82 -3.73 21.20
CA VAL A 1133 -5.67 -4.84 20.75
C VAL A 1133 -5.63 -4.99 19.23
N GLN A 1134 -5.41 -3.90 18.49
CA GLN A 1134 -5.25 -3.88 17.03
C GLN A 1134 -3.84 -4.26 16.56
N GLN A 1135 -2.79 -4.11 17.40
CA GLN A 1135 -1.40 -4.55 17.18
C GLN A 1135 -1.25 -6.09 17.12
N GLN A 1136 -2.07 -6.76 16.32
CA GLN A 1136 -1.66 -8.03 15.75
C GLN A 1136 -0.41 -7.78 14.91
N PRO A 1137 0.68 -8.58 15.03
CA PRO A 1137 1.47 -8.80 13.84
C PRO A 1137 0.48 -9.28 12.78
N LYS A 1138 0.53 -8.73 11.57
CA LYS A 1138 -0.04 -9.40 10.39
C LYS A 1138 0.69 -10.76 10.25
N SER A 1139 0.38 -11.71 11.13
CA SER A 1139 1.04 -13.00 11.26
C SER A 1139 0.47 -13.87 10.17
N LYS A 1140 0.88 -13.59 8.94
CA LYS A 1140 0.21 -14.00 7.72
C LYS A 1140 -1.24 -13.53 7.76
N ALA A 1141 -1.66 -12.76 6.77
CA ALA A 1141 -2.98 -13.03 6.24
C ALA A 1141 -2.96 -14.52 5.90
N ARG A 1142 -3.42 -15.38 6.83
CA ARG A 1142 -4.04 -16.63 6.45
C ARG A 1142 -5.08 -16.12 5.47
N ARG A 1143 -4.83 -16.35 4.17
CA ARG A 1143 -5.88 -16.55 3.19
C ARG A 1143 -7.06 -17.12 3.97
N LEU A 1144 -8.24 -16.54 3.83
CA LEU A 1144 -9.48 -17.22 4.17
C LEU A 1144 -9.45 -18.56 3.43
N ALA A 1145 -8.78 -19.53 4.05
CA ALA A 1145 -8.69 -20.89 3.61
C ALA A 1145 -9.98 -21.46 4.15
N ASN A 1146 -10.82 -21.88 3.21
CA ASN A 1146 -12.14 -22.48 3.36
C ASN A 1146 -12.17 -23.72 4.28
N TYR A 1147 -11.82 -23.62 5.56
CA TYR A 1147 -11.77 -24.77 6.47
C TYR A 1147 -12.26 -24.42 7.88
N GLY A 1148 -13.32 -25.10 8.30
CA GLY A 1148 -13.81 -25.09 9.69
C GLY A 1148 -12.91 -25.93 10.63
N PRO A 1149 -13.24 -25.99 11.94
CA PRO A 1149 -12.37 -26.53 13.01
C PRO A 1149 -12.09 -28.05 12.97
N LEU A 1150 -12.40 -28.72 11.86
CA LEU A 1150 -12.15 -30.14 11.59
C LEU A 1150 -11.40 -30.38 10.25
N ASN A 1151 -10.85 -29.34 9.61
CA ASN A 1151 -10.20 -29.44 8.29
C ASN A 1151 -11.08 -30.04 7.17
N TRP A 1152 -12.41 -29.88 7.27
CA TRP A 1152 -13.33 -30.17 6.17
C TRP A 1152 -13.72 -28.89 5.44
N ARG A 1153 -13.73 -28.94 4.10
CA ARG A 1153 -14.10 -27.82 3.22
C ARG A 1153 -15.48 -27.29 3.65
N LEU A 1154 -15.59 -25.98 3.90
CA LEU A 1154 -16.85 -25.34 4.34
C LEU A 1154 -18.03 -25.63 3.40
N TRP A 1155 -17.75 -25.99 2.15
CA TRP A 1155 -18.74 -26.23 1.10
C TRP A 1155 -19.38 -27.63 1.10
N SER A 1156 -18.71 -28.66 1.65
CA SER A 1156 -19.27 -30.03 1.64
C SER A 1156 -20.29 -30.31 2.74
N SER A 1157 -20.41 -29.41 3.73
CA SER A 1157 -21.33 -29.56 4.89
C SER A 1157 -22.60 -28.68 4.81
N ILE A 1158 -22.68 -27.76 3.84
CA ILE A 1158 -23.84 -26.87 3.60
C ILE A 1158 -25.14 -27.64 3.39
N PRO A 1159 -25.21 -28.74 2.61
CA PRO A 1159 -26.47 -29.47 2.41
C PRO A 1159 -27.02 -30.06 3.70
N LEU A 1160 -26.13 -30.52 4.59
CA LEU A 1160 -26.47 -31.16 5.86
C LEU A 1160 -26.93 -30.11 6.90
N LEU A 1161 -26.25 -28.97 6.95
CA LEU A 1161 -26.61 -27.85 7.83
C LEU A 1161 -27.93 -27.18 7.38
N ALA A 1162 -28.12 -26.93 6.09
CA ALA A 1162 -29.39 -26.44 5.57
C ALA A 1162 -30.55 -27.43 5.82
N LYS A 1163 -30.30 -28.74 5.74
CA LYS A 1163 -31.29 -29.76 6.12
C LYS A 1163 -31.63 -29.70 7.61
N ALA A 1164 -30.63 -29.48 8.48
CA ALA A 1164 -30.84 -29.33 9.92
C ALA A 1164 -31.63 -28.04 10.28
N TYR A 1165 -31.38 -26.92 9.58
CA TYR A 1165 -32.16 -25.70 9.75
C TYR A 1165 -33.61 -25.86 9.26
N ARG A 1166 -33.84 -26.54 8.12
CA ARG A 1166 -35.20 -26.88 7.65
C ARG A 1166 -35.95 -27.80 8.62
N LEU A 1167 -35.30 -28.85 9.13
CA LEU A 1167 -35.90 -29.77 10.11
C LEU A 1167 -36.21 -29.11 11.46
N ARG A 1168 -35.59 -27.96 11.76
CA ARG A 1168 -35.88 -27.12 12.94
C ARG A 1168 -36.77 -25.91 12.64
N GLY A 1169 -37.48 -25.92 11.51
CA GLY A 1169 -38.46 -24.89 11.17
C GLY A 1169 -37.87 -23.55 10.74
N ARG A 1170 -36.60 -23.50 10.33
CA ARG A 1170 -35.92 -22.29 9.81
C ARG A 1170 -35.48 -22.47 8.36
N PRO A 1171 -36.43 -22.59 7.41
CA PRO A 1171 -36.12 -22.73 5.98
C PRO A 1171 -35.48 -21.46 5.38
N ASP A 1172 -35.76 -20.30 5.98
CA ASP A 1172 -35.12 -19.01 5.72
C ASP A 1172 -33.59 -19.11 5.89
N LEU A 1173 -33.12 -19.52 7.07
CA LEU A 1173 -31.69 -19.64 7.34
C LEU A 1173 -31.03 -20.76 6.53
N ALA A 1174 -31.78 -21.80 6.18
CA ALA A 1174 -31.29 -22.85 5.30
C ALA A 1174 -31.09 -22.38 3.86
N ASN A 1175 -31.94 -21.45 3.39
CA ASN A 1175 -31.84 -20.86 2.07
C ASN A 1175 -30.76 -19.77 2.05
N ASP A 1176 -30.64 -18.96 3.09
CA ASP A 1176 -29.56 -17.97 3.23
C ASP A 1176 -28.18 -18.64 3.33
N LEU A 1177 -28.07 -19.74 4.10
CA LEU A 1177 -26.84 -20.54 4.17
C LEU A 1177 -26.48 -21.22 2.84
N ARG A 1178 -27.46 -21.53 1.98
CA ARG A 1178 -27.22 -22.12 0.65
C ARG A 1178 -26.89 -21.07 -0.41
N SER A 1179 -27.49 -19.88 -0.32
CA SER A 1179 -27.37 -18.82 -1.33
C SER A 1179 -26.07 -18.03 -1.17
N ASP A 1180 -25.72 -17.63 0.06
CA ASP A 1180 -24.43 -17.03 0.37
C ASP A 1180 -23.91 -17.52 1.72
N PRO A 1181 -23.18 -18.67 1.73
CA PRO A 1181 -22.64 -19.25 2.94
C PRO A 1181 -21.67 -18.31 3.67
N THR A 1182 -21.05 -17.38 2.95
CA THR A 1182 -20.04 -16.47 3.48
C THR A 1182 -20.71 -15.27 4.17
N ALA A 1183 -21.72 -14.66 3.53
CA ALA A 1183 -22.53 -13.63 4.16
C ALA A 1183 -23.34 -14.19 5.34
N PHE A 1184 -23.90 -15.40 5.21
CA PHE A 1184 -24.59 -16.10 6.29
C PHE A 1184 -23.66 -16.34 7.49
N ALA A 1185 -22.43 -16.82 7.26
CA ALA A 1185 -21.44 -17.00 8.31
C ALA A 1185 -21.02 -15.67 8.97
N ARG A 1186 -20.89 -14.58 8.21
CA ARG A 1186 -20.61 -13.25 8.78
C ARG A 1186 -21.77 -12.75 9.63
N ALA A 1187 -22.99 -12.77 9.08
CA ALA A 1187 -24.19 -12.24 9.73
C ALA A 1187 -24.61 -13.05 10.96
N HIS A 1188 -24.43 -14.38 10.95
CA HIS A 1188 -24.95 -15.26 12.00
C HIS A 1188 -23.86 -15.93 12.84
N TRP A 1189 -22.60 -16.02 12.37
CA TRP A 1189 -21.51 -16.71 13.09
C TRP A 1189 -20.40 -15.77 13.60
N THR A 1190 -20.38 -14.48 13.25
CA THR A 1190 -19.37 -13.54 13.77
C THR A 1190 -19.93 -12.53 14.80
N GLY A 1191 -19.35 -12.51 16.00
CA GLY A 1191 -19.71 -11.65 17.12
C GLY A 1191 -19.17 -12.19 18.46
N ARG A 1192 -18.77 -11.31 19.39
CA ARG A 1192 -18.11 -11.62 20.68
C ARG A 1192 -18.95 -12.56 21.58
N HIS A 1193 -18.90 -13.86 21.35
CA HIS A 1193 -19.01 -14.99 22.30
C HIS A 1193 -19.16 -16.30 21.48
N PRO A 1194 -18.07 -16.88 20.96
CA PRO A 1194 -18.11 -17.98 19.99
C PRO A 1194 -18.32 -19.37 20.65
N LYS A 1195 -18.99 -19.40 21.80
CA LYS A 1195 -19.50 -20.64 22.42
C LYS A 1195 -20.91 -20.33 22.91
N LEU A 1196 -21.90 -21.05 22.39
CA LEU A 1196 -23.30 -21.11 22.85
C LEU A 1196 -24.34 -20.16 22.22
N ARG A 1197 -24.40 -20.05 20.89
CA ARG A 1197 -25.65 -19.65 20.20
C ARG A 1197 -26.37 -20.80 19.48
N TRP A 1198 -25.75 -21.98 19.39
CA TRP A 1198 -26.39 -23.21 18.92
C TRP A 1198 -27.36 -23.83 19.96
N LEU A 1199 -27.36 -23.32 21.20
CA LEU A 1199 -28.15 -23.85 22.33
C LEU A 1199 -29.35 -22.98 22.72
N ALA A 1200 -29.65 -21.90 21.99
CA ALA A 1200 -30.70 -20.95 22.36
C ALA A 1200 -32.12 -21.30 21.85
N TYR A 1201 -32.33 -22.48 21.27
CA TYR A 1201 -33.64 -22.93 20.81
C TYR A 1201 -33.95 -24.35 21.29
N SER A 1202 -34.09 -24.52 22.61
CA SER A 1202 -34.90 -25.59 23.17
C SER A 1202 -35.35 -25.26 24.60
N THR A 1203 -36.63 -24.96 24.74
CA THR A 1203 -37.33 -25.09 26.02
C THR A 1203 -37.59 -26.58 26.29
N ALA A 1204 -36.66 -27.28 26.96
CA ALA A 1204 -36.98 -28.44 27.83
C ALA A 1204 -35.72 -29.19 28.35
N LYS A 1205 -35.56 -29.16 29.69
CA LYS A 1205 -34.98 -30.17 30.62
C LYS A 1205 -33.47 -30.52 30.58
N PRO A 1206 -32.89 -30.94 31.74
CA PRO A 1206 -31.46 -30.85 32.02
C PRO A 1206 -30.71 -32.15 31.72
N GLY A 1207 -29.72 -32.07 30.83
CA GLY A 1207 -28.77 -33.16 30.55
C GLY A 1207 -27.67 -32.69 29.61
N GLY A 1208 -26.49 -32.37 30.17
CA GLY A 1208 -25.44 -31.63 29.46
C GLY A 1208 -24.67 -32.36 28.34
N PRO A 1209 -23.76 -31.63 27.64
CA PRO A 1209 -23.25 -31.97 26.30
C PRO A 1209 -22.34 -33.21 26.18
N ARG A 1210 -21.85 -33.74 27.30
CA ARG A 1210 -20.91 -34.89 27.31
C ARG A 1210 -21.57 -36.23 26.96
N ARG A 1211 -22.89 -36.36 27.05
CA ARG A 1211 -23.61 -37.62 26.77
C ARG A 1211 -24.05 -37.77 25.32
N ILE A 1212 -24.27 -36.66 24.59
CA ILE A 1212 -24.73 -36.68 23.18
C ILE A 1212 -23.59 -37.05 22.22
N LEU A 1213 -22.36 -36.56 22.46
CA LEU A 1213 -21.20 -36.90 21.63
C LEU A 1213 -20.81 -38.38 21.70
N LYS A 1214 -21.10 -39.06 22.82
CA LYS A 1214 -20.70 -40.46 23.05
C LYS A 1214 -21.64 -41.47 22.38
N THR A 1215 -22.87 -41.07 22.07
CA THR A 1215 -23.88 -41.94 21.44
C THR A 1215 -23.84 -41.87 19.92
N TYR A 1216 -23.55 -40.70 19.33
CA TYR A 1216 -23.54 -40.53 17.87
C TYR A 1216 -22.24 -40.98 17.18
N LEU A 1217 -21.11 -41.02 17.90
CA LEU A 1217 -19.83 -41.45 17.33
C LEU A 1217 -19.63 -42.98 17.29
N ARG A 1218 -20.51 -43.78 17.92
CA ARG A 1218 -20.46 -45.25 17.85
C ARG A 1218 -21.20 -45.84 16.64
N GLY A 1219 -22.02 -45.05 15.94
CA GLY A 1219 -22.83 -45.53 14.81
C GLY A 1219 -22.22 -45.39 13.41
N LEU A 1220 -21.08 -44.70 13.27
CA LEU A 1220 -20.50 -44.37 11.95
C LEU A 1220 -19.19 -45.09 11.61
N ALA A 1221 -18.74 -46.02 12.46
CA ALA A 1221 -17.56 -46.83 12.21
C ALA A 1221 -17.62 -47.74 10.95
N PRO A 1222 -18.79 -48.17 10.41
CA PRO A 1222 -18.79 -49.04 9.21
C PRO A 1222 -18.82 -48.33 7.84
N LEU A 1223 -19.01 -47.01 7.76
CA LEU A 1223 -19.34 -46.33 6.49
C LEU A 1223 -18.17 -45.65 5.75
N VAL A 1224 -16.93 -45.83 6.21
CA VAL A 1224 -15.71 -45.27 5.57
C VAL A 1224 -14.80 -46.37 4.95
N ARG A 1225 -15.38 -47.52 4.59
CA ARG A 1225 -14.74 -48.47 3.67
C ARG A 1225 -15.64 -48.72 2.47
N ARG A 1226 -15.57 -47.83 1.47
CA ARG A 1226 -15.75 -48.05 0.02
C ARG A 1226 -16.00 -46.71 -0.68
N GLY A 1227 -15.14 -46.37 -1.64
CA GLY A 1227 -15.24 -45.21 -2.53
C GLY A 1227 -14.10 -44.24 -2.32
#